data_AF-A0A517D5W9-F1
#
_entry.id   AF-A0A517D5W9-F1
#
_cell.length_a   1.000
_cell.length_b   1.000
_cell.length_c   1.000
_cell.angle_alpha   90.00
_cell.angle_beta   90.00
_cell.angle_gamma   90.00
#
_symmetry.space_group_name_H-M   'P 1'
#
loop_
_entity.id
_entity.type
_entity.pdbx_description
1 polymer ?
#
loop_
_entity_poly.entity_id
_entity_poly.type
_entity_poly.pdbx_seq_one_letter_code
_entity_poly.pdbx_strand_id
1 'polypeptide(L)'
;MAEEVENPLTTLLNKRYGITRRSSLTITDKDTPFSTFRKVAAYIYRNGDWSENDQTQAIKDYLELSGMEHKVLSVKRTSTGASKVGSAARGKDVFEVQTQSSDNKLQTQYFVLDEDNKSWNRQGNRYTHRNRDGVFWYEGNLNYTIGYGKLLRDVYNQWLRSPYKYHDGVELDDFKGKMQNFVRHEYAGKKWEFLFKPEIADSLTVKEMEAATEPNHDEHDSNGRIFKRSFLDDHPDFKRTYGDGTHYFYPRFQLASHIKWVALTFVNDYLRSTYNIVQQQHYEHDLEKETHARAWETKKDINKATQQVMDKTTLHKFFKGIELDNDVDLTQFKRFEDETMRLMKRLPKAKNVPILRLRKLGNHKAAGLYVPSLNTIVVDFRNPSEIHGNHAEKGEQASFSSFVHEYGHYLDYNLSKNKDDLSLSLQPEFANIIQNYAQELRLNGVAGKDYTYLATPTEVFARSFELYMHDAVGLRGNLNHSNYDQVEYKAFTPEVRTTITKYFDQIPEIKVLRKTLNIDTSREIEPHLHDERQNSPELADKEKLAKFSTDLLHRWTKEIPSMENLITMSGRRLELANPTKIIAFDQWGIKAPQLVSQYELHQKGISAKRFPKVEYIRAYSQQKDGHWLPDRLYSVPQLKDAMLNDKRSLDQLHEIVDRKGPSTGKKDIITEIVGKKFEDHPATTPLTRIQEHVTKYLLVQNHLTEEERYPFHFKPEERQLLLQLADTSKTKIFQKALRNSWKQEPQLERELQYGIKHPLSKDKQQSPQLNDQLSLNLRNQRRER
;
A
#
# COMPACT_ATOMS: atom_id res chain seq x y z
N MET A 1 29.29 -16.15 -17.78
CA MET A 1 29.07 -16.56 -16.38
C MET A 1 28.59 -15.33 -15.66
N ALA A 2 27.36 -15.33 -15.13
CA ALA A 2 26.89 -14.21 -14.32
C ALA A 2 27.65 -14.27 -12.99
N GLU A 3 28.29 -13.16 -12.58
CA GLU A 3 28.74 -13.01 -11.20
C GLU A 3 27.52 -13.28 -10.30
N GLU A 4 27.64 -14.27 -9.41
CA GLU A 4 26.64 -14.50 -8.37
C GLU A 4 26.58 -13.23 -7.52
N VAL A 5 25.49 -12.47 -7.63
CA VAL A 5 25.27 -11.30 -6.79
C VAL A 5 25.16 -11.80 -5.35
N GLU A 6 26.19 -11.54 -4.55
CA GLU A 6 26.25 -12.04 -3.18
C GLU A 6 25.14 -11.40 -2.34
N ASN A 7 24.31 -12.24 -1.73
CA ASN A 7 23.18 -11.80 -0.91
C ASN A 7 23.68 -10.96 0.30
N PRO A 8 23.19 -9.72 0.51
CA PRO A 8 23.68 -8.82 1.55
C PRO A 8 23.60 -9.38 2.99
N LEU A 9 22.54 -10.16 3.30
CA LEU A 9 22.40 -10.79 4.61
C LEU A 9 23.44 -11.90 4.82
N THR A 10 23.85 -12.56 3.74
CA THR A 10 24.95 -13.55 3.77
C THR A 10 26.27 -12.87 4.10
N THR A 11 26.58 -11.77 3.41
CA THR A 11 27.77 -10.96 3.70
C THR A 11 27.76 -10.44 5.14
N LEU A 12 26.59 -10.00 5.64
CA LEU A 12 26.43 -9.54 7.02
C LEU A 12 26.73 -10.65 8.05
N LEU A 13 26.13 -11.83 7.89
CA LEU A 13 26.33 -12.94 8.84
C LEU A 13 27.77 -13.48 8.79
N ASN A 14 28.40 -13.47 7.61
CA ASN A 14 29.83 -13.74 7.47
C ASN A 14 30.65 -12.69 8.24
N LYS A 15 30.38 -11.40 8.07
CA LYS A 15 31.07 -10.32 8.79
C LYS A 15 30.90 -10.43 10.32
N ARG A 16 29.70 -10.79 10.80
CA ARG A 16 29.41 -10.93 12.24
C ARG A 16 30.10 -12.14 12.85
N TYR A 17 29.97 -13.31 12.21
CA TYR A 17 30.29 -14.60 12.84
C TYR A 17 31.36 -15.41 12.11
N GLY A 18 31.68 -15.09 10.87
CA GLY A 18 32.56 -15.88 10.00
C GLY A 18 31.88 -17.13 9.42
N ILE A 19 30.55 -17.16 9.36
CA ILE A 19 29.84 -18.28 8.74
C ILE A 19 29.89 -18.21 7.21
N THR A 20 30.04 -19.36 6.57
CA THR A 20 30.20 -19.52 5.13
C THR A 20 29.06 -20.32 4.50
N ARG A 21 28.28 -21.03 5.31
CA ARG A 21 27.16 -21.87 4.90
C ARG A 21 25.84 -21.28 5.39
N ARG A 22 24.75 -21.72 4.75
CA ARG A 22 23.38 -21.28 5.05
C ARG A 22 22.59 -22.49 5.52
N SER A 23 21.92 -22.37 6.67
CA SER A 23 20.98 -23.37 7.18
C SER A 23 19.81 -22.69 7.87
N SER A 24 18.76 -23.43 8.21
CA SER A 24 17.70 -22.91 9.05
C SER A 24 18.16 -22.77 10.51
N LEU A 25 17.55 -21.82 11.22
CA LEU A 25 17.56 -21.70 12.67
C LEU A 25 16.11 -21.77 13.14
N THR A 26 15.82 -22.54 14.20
CA THR A 26 14.45 -22.71 14.70
C THR A 26 14.36 -22.34 16.18
N ILE A 27 13.57 -21.31 16.46
CA ILE A 27 13.23 -20.83 17.81
C ILE A 27 11.72 -20.96 17.99
N THR A 28 11.31 -21.47 19.13
CA THR A 28 9.92 -21.78 19.52
C THR A 28 9.56 -21.04 20.80
N ASP A 29 8.28 -20.95 21.15
CA ASP A 29 7.83 -20.34 22.43
C ASP A 29 8.35 -21.07 23.68
N LYS A 30 8.81 -22.31 23.52
CA LYS A 30 9.40 -23.09 24.61
C LYS A 30 10.86 -22.71 24.87
N ASP A 31 11.48 -21.98 23.96
CA ASP A 31 12.88 -21.58 24.10
C ASP A 31 13.00 -20.37 25.03
N THR A 32 13.68 -20.57 26.16
CA THR A 32 14.12 -19.50 27.05
C THR A 32 15.28 -18.70 26.43
N PRO A 33 15.58 -17.48 26.90
CA PRO A 33 16.75 -16.72 26.47
C PRO A 33 18.06 -17.52 26.48
N PHE A 34 18.28 -18.33 27.52
CA PHE A 34 19.43 -19.24 27.60
C PHE A 34 19.45 -20.24 26.44
N SER A 35 18.34 -20.93 26.20
CA SER A 35 18.26 -21.94 25.14
C SER A 35 18.36 -21.34 23.74
N THR A 36 17.84 -20.13 23.55
CA THR A 36 17.96 -19.35 22.31
C THR A 36 19.41 -18.97 22.06
N PHE A 37 20.11 -18.39 23.05
CA PHE A 37 21.53 -18.05 22.94
C PHE A 37 22.37 -19.28 22.56
N ARG A 38 22.11 -20.42 23.21
CA ARG A 38 22.75 -21.71 22.88
C ARG A 38 22.44 -22.20 21.47
N LYS A 39 21.20 -22.08 21.00
CA LYS A 39 20.79 -22.47 19.64
C LYS A 39 21.48 -21.61 18.58
N VAL A 40 21.60 -20.30 18.82
CA VAL A 40 22.34 -19.38 17.93
C VAL A 40 23.82 -19.73 17.90
N ALA A 41 24.45 -20.02 19.04
CA ALA A 41 25.83 -20.48 19.09
C ALA A 41 26.05 -21.78 18.30
N ALA A 42 25.16 -22.78 18.46
CA ALA A 42 25.22 -24.01 17.69
C ALA A 42 24.97 -23.79 16.19
N TYR A 43 24.07 -22.86 15.84
CA TYR A 43 23.85 -22.43 14.46
C TYR A 43 25.11 -21.82 13.84
N ILE A 44 25.78 -20.92 14.56
CA ILE A 44 27.05 -20.33 14.11
C ILE A 44 28.05 -21.45 13.81
N TYR A 45 28.34 -22.30 14.80
CA TYR A 45 29.33 -23.38 14.64
C TYR A 45 29.05 -24.29 13.43
N ARG A 46 27.80 -24.72 13.23
CA ARG A 46 27.45 -25.64 12.12
C ARG A 46 27.60 -25.00 10.74
N ASN A 47 27.60 -23.67 10.66
CA ASN A 47 27.59 -22.93 9.40
C ASN A 47 28.93 -22.28 9.06
N GLY A 48 29.99 -22.51 9.84
CA GLY A 48 31.34 -22.06 9.51
C GLY A 48 32.32 -23.22 9.35
N ASP A 49 33.48 -22.89 8.79
CA ASP A 49 34.64 -23.75 8.71
C ASP A 49 35.72 -23.14 9.61
N TRP A 50 36.13 -23.89 10.64
CA TRP A 50 36.89 -23.33 11.76
C TRP A 50 38.34 -23.81 11.76
N SER A 51 39.26 -22.85 11.74
CA SER A 51 40.69 -23.10 11.92
C SER A 51 41.08 -23.19 13.41
N GLU A 52 42.31 -23.61 13.68
CA GLU A 52 42.87 -23.52 15.05
C GLU A 52 42.94 -22.06 15.56
N ASN A 53 43.18 -21.10 14.66
CA ASN A 53 43.12 -19.68 15.02
C ASN A 53 41.71 -19.27 15.46
N ASP A 54 40.66 -19.83 14.84
CA ASP A 54 39.28 -19.62 15.28
C ASP A 54 39.03 -20.24 16.65
N GLN A 55 39.57 -21.43 16.93
CA GLN A 55 39.45 -22.09 18.24
C GLN A 55 40.10 -21.24 19.34
N THR A 56 41.35 -20.84 19.16
CA THR A 56 42.11 -20.05 20.13
C THR A 56 41.47 -18.68 20.37
N GLN A 57 41.04 -17.99 19.30
CA GLN A 57 40.32 -16.73 19.42
C GLN A 57 38.96 -16.91 20.10
N ALA A 58 38.22 -17.97 19.79
CA ALA A 58 36.94 -18.23 20.44
C ALA A 58 37.08 -18.56 21.92
N ILE A 59 38.12 -19.29 22.34
CA ILE A 59 38.43 -19.52 23.77
C ILE A 59 38.71 -18.17 24.47
N LYS A 60 39.50 -17.30 23.83
CA LYS A 60 39.78 -15.96 24.34
C LYS A 60 38.49 -15.16 24.53
N ASP A 61 37.70 -15.03 23.46
CA ASP A 61 36.44 -14.27 23.47
C ASP A 61 35.45 -14.87 24.46
N TYR A 62 35.36 -16.20 24.52
CA TYR A 62 34.51 -16.93 25.47
C TYR A 62 34.83 -16.59 26.92
N LEU A 63 36.10 -16.63 27.32
CA LEU A 63 36.49 -16.38 28.71
C LEU A 63 36.38 -14.89 29.08
N GLU A 64 36.86 -14.00 28.21
CA GLU A 64 36.94 -12.56 28.49
C GLU A 64 35.57 -11.88 28.37
N LEU A 65 34.82 -12.15 27.30
CA LEU A 65 33.55 -11.46 27.03
C LEU A 65 32.36 -12.05 27.80
N SER A 66 32.52 -13.23 28.41
CA SER A 66 31.56 -13.75 29.37
C SER A 66 31.84 -13.33 30.81
N GLY A 67 32.90 -12.56 31.07
CA GLY A 67 33.29 -12.14 32.41
C GLY A 67 33.86 -13.27 33.29
N MET A 68 34.08 -14.48 32.75
CA MET A 68 34.75 -15.55 33.50
C MET A 68 36.20 -15.19 33.84
N GLU A 69 36.86 -14.46 32.96
CA GLU A 69 38.20 -13.92 33.16
C GLU A 69 38.19 -12.42 32.86
N HIS A 70 38.88 -11.64 33.71
CA HIS A 70 38.94 -10.19 33.52
C HIS A 70 39.66 -9.81 32.21
N LYS A 71 40.79 -10.47 31.93
CA LYS A 71 41.57 -10.25 30.71
C LYS A 71 42.34 -11.50 30.30
N VAL A 72 42.28 -11.84 29.01
CA VAL A 72 43.00 -12.98 28.45
C VAL A 72 44.10 -12.49 27.52
N LEU A 73 45.35 -12.75 27.91
CA LEU A 73 46.55 -12.27 27.22
C LEU A 73 46.91 -13.14 26.01
N SER A 74 46.85 -14.46 26.18
CA SER A 74 47.12 -15.40 25.09
C SER A 74 46.47 -16.75 25.32
N VAL A 75 46.15 -17.43 24.22
CA VAL A 75 45.65 -18.81 24.18
C VAL A 75 46.49 -19.58 23.17
N LYS A 76 47.06 -20.72 23.57
CA LYS A 76 47.91 -21.55 22.70
C LYS A 76 47.65 -23.03 22.94
N ARG A 77 47.50 -23.81 21.86
CA ARG A 77 47.42 -25.27 21.94
C ARG A 77 48.72 -25.82 22.54
N THR A 78 48.62 -26.80 23.43
CA THR A 78 49.77 -27.38 24.13
C THR A 78 49.65 -28.89 24.28
N SER A 79 50.72 -29.60 23.92
CA SER A 79 50.84 -31.05 24.17
C SER A 79 51.23 -31.35 25.62
N THR A 80 51.97 -30.44 26.28
CA THR A 80 52.43 -30.63 27.66
C THR A 80 51.33 -30.34 28.69
N GLY A 81 50.35 -29.49 28.35
CA GLY A 81 49.22 -29.15 29.23
C GLY A 81 48.36 -30.37 29.61
N ALA A 82 48.25 -31.38 28.74
CA ALA A 82 47.53 -32.61 29.04
C ALA A 82 48.10 -33.35 30.26
N SER A 83 49.43 -33.36 30.44
CA SER A 83 50.09 -33.97 31.61
C SER A 83 49.80 -33.22 32.92
N LYS A 84 49.57 -31.90 32.84
CA LYS A 84 49.24 -31.04 33.98
C LYS A 84 47.80 -31.24 34.41
N VAL A 85 46.86 -31.23 33.45
CA VAL A 85 45.44 -31.43 33.69
C VAL A 85 45.12 -32.87 34.11
N GLY A 86 45.75 -33.87 33.49
CA GLY A 86 45.56 -35.28 33.84
C GLY A 86 44.40 -35.92 33.09
N SER A 87 43.61 -36.76 33.76
CA SER A 87 42.60 -37.63 33.12
C SER A 87 41.52 -36.87 32.36
N ALA A 88 41.19 -35.63 32.77
CA ALA A 88 40.22 -34.79 32.08
C ALA A 88 40.65 -34.40 30.64
N ALA A 89 41.95 -34.40 30.35
CA ALA A 89 42.51 -34.11 29.03
C ALA A 89 42.59 -35.34 28.11
N ARG A 90 42.21 -36.54 28.58
CA ARG A 90 42.38 -37.77 27.80
C ARG A 90 41.52 -37.75 26.53
N GLY A 91 42.20 -37.81 25.37
CA GLY A 91 41.54 -37.79 24.07
C GLY A 91 40.92 -36.45 23.69
N LYS A 92 41.36 -35.35 24.33
CA LYS A 92 40.87 -33.99 24.10
C LYS A 92 42.03 -33.04 23.89
N ASP A 93 41.73 -31.92 23.25
CA ASP A 93 42.71 -30.87 23.07
C ASP A 93 42.86 -30.01 24.31
N VAL A 94 44.10 -29.56 24.57
CA VAL A 94 44.41 -28.71 25.71
C VAL A 94 45.07 -27.42 25.22
N PHE A 95 44.55 -26.32 25.71
CA PHE A 95 45.06 -24.98 25.45
C PHE A 95 45.59 -24.40 26.76
N GLU A 96 46.78 -23.82 26.70
CA GLU A 96 47.30 -22.97 27.77
C GLU A 96 46.72 -21.56 27.58
N VAL A 97 46.21 -20.99 28.66
CA VAL A 97 45.58 -19.67 28.71
C VAL A 97 46.32 -18.83 29.74
N GLN A 98 46.88 -17.72 29.28
CA GLN A 98 47.51 -16.72 30.14
C GLN A 98 46.49 -15.62 30.44
N THR A 99 46.13 -15.42 31.70
CA THR A 99 45.16 -14.41 32.13
C THR A 99 45.78 -13.40 33.09
N GLN A 100 45.11 -12.25 33.19
CA GLN A 100 45.42 -11.19 34.14
C GLN A 100 44.16 -10.88 34.95
N SER A 101 44.24 -11.00 36.27
CA SER A 101 43.17 -10.62 37.19
C SER A 101 43.02 -9.09 37.30
N SER A 102 41.95 -8.63 37.96
CA SER A 102 41.69 -7.21 38.22
C SER A 102 42.76 -6.54 39.09
N ASP A 103 43.47 -7.29 39.93
CA ASP A 103 44.64 -6.83 40.71
C ASP A 103 45.97 -7.00 39.95
N ASN A 104 45.92 -7.13 38.62
CA ASN A 104 47.05 -7.27 37.70
C ASN A 104 47.94 -8.51 37.91
N LYS A 105 47.50 -9.52 38.66
CA LYS A 105 48.26 -10.77 38.82
C LYS A 105 48.13 -11.64 37.57
N LEU A 106 49.27 -12.16 37.13
CA LEU A 106 49.34 -13.08 36.00
C LEU A 106 49.07 -14.51 36.50
N GLN A 107 48.22 -15.22 35.76
CA GLN A 107 47.90 -16.61 36.05
C GLN A 107 47.94 -17.44 34.77
N THR A 108 48.58 -18.60 34.85
CA THR A 108 48.48 -19.64 33.82
C THR A 108 47.41 -20.64 34.20
N GLN A 109 46.50 -20.91 33.27
CA GLN A 109 45.46 -21.93 33.42
C GLN A 109 45.25 -22.65 32.09
N TYR A 110 44.41 -23.69 32.10
CA TYR A 110 44.19 -24.52 30.93
C TYR A 110 42.73 -24.50 30.46
N PHE A 111 42.51 -24.75 29.18
CA PHE A 111 41.18 -24.97 28.62
C PHE A 111 41.20 -26.31 27.90
N VAL A 112 40.38 -27.25 28.37
CA VAL A 112 40.21 -28.57 27.76
C VAL A 112 39.04 -28.52 26.79
N LEU A 113 39.32 -28.71 25.51
CA LEU A 113 38.33 -28.65 24.44
C LEU A 113 38.00 -30.05 23.94
N ASP A 114 36.73 -30.43 24.11
CA ASP A 114 36.20 -31.71 23.68
C ASP A 114 35.69 -31.65 22.23
N GLU A 115 36.50 -32.18 21.30
CA GLU A 115 36.19 -32.23 19.87
C GLU A 115 35.05 -33.21 19.54
N ASP A 116 34.84 -34.24 20.38
CA ASP A 116 33.72 -35.18 20.24
C ASP A 116 32.37 -34.56 20.62
N ASN A 117 32.37 -33.34 21.17
CA ASN A 117 31.19 -32.61 21.60
C ASN A 117 30.33 -33.35 22.67
N LYS A 118 30.96 -34.20 23.50
CA LYS A 118 30.29 -34.97 24.57
C LYS A 118 30.21 -34.23 25.91
N SER A 119 30.98 -33.14 26.07
CA SER A 119 31.17 -32.43 27.34
C SER A 119 30.21 -31.26 27.56
N TRP A 120 29.03 -31.26 26.93
CA TRP A 120 28.03 -30.20 27.13
C TRP A 120 27.67 -30.01 28.61
N ASN A 121 27.50 -31.09 29.36
CA ASN A 121 27.17 -31.05 30.80
C ASN A 121 28.28 -30.44 31.69
N ARG A 122 29.46 -30.18 31.13
CA ARG A 122 30.61 -29.57 31.80
C ARG A 122 31.02 -28.23 31.19
N GLN A 123 30.28 -27.74 30.18
CA GLN A 123 30.60 -26.51 29.47
C GLN A 123 30.79 -25.33 30.45
N GLY A 124 32.00 -24.76 30.45
CA GLY A 124 32.35 -23.58 31.23
C GLY A 124 32.55 -23.84 32.72
N ASN A 125 32.61 -25.10 33.16
CA ASN A 125 32.96 -25.41 34.54
C ASN A 125 34.46 -25.27 34.75
N ARG A 126 34.83 -24.60 35.84
CA ARG A 126 36.22 -24.48 36.30
C ARG A 126 36.54 -25.59 37.30
N TYR A 127 37.69 -26.21 37.14
CA TYR A 127 38.17 -27.29 37.98
C TYR A 127 39.57 -26.98 38.51
N THR A 128 39.92 -27.62 39.62
CA THR A 128 41.25 -27.61 40.22
C THR A 128 41.56 -29.00 40.78
N HIS A 129 42.84 -29.32 40.91
CA HIS A 129 43.26 -30.55 41.58
C HIS A 129 43.16 -30.39 43.08
N ARG A 130 42.64 -31.40 43.80
CA ARG A 130 42.70 -31.43 45.27
C ARG A 130 44.13 -31.49 45.81
N ASN A 131 45.05 -32.09 45.05
CA ASN A 131 46.41 -32.43 45.51
C ASN A 131 47.51 -31.70 44.73
N ARG A 132 47.17 -30.76 43.85
CA ARG A 132 48.13 -29.95 43.08
C ARG A 132 47.66 -28.50 43.08
N ASP A 133 48.19 -27.72 44.02
CA ASP A 133 47.87 -26.31 44.11
C ASP A 133 48.29 -25.56 42.84
N GLY A 134 47.45 -24.62 42.41
CA GLY A 134 47.75 -23.70 41.31
C GLY A 134 47.42 -24.19 39.90
N VAL A 135 46.93 -25.42 39.70
CA VAL A 135 46.52 -25.90 38.36
C VAL A 135 45.01 -25.83 38.21
N PHE A 136 44.55 -24.88 37.39
CA PHE A 136 43.12 -24.69 37.07
C PHE A 136 42.85 -25.01 35.61
N TRP A 137 41.67 -25.56 35.32
CA TRP A 137 41.21 -25.69 33.94
C TRP A 137 39.71 -25.48 33.78
N TYR A 138 39.32 -25.03 32.60
CA TYR A 138 37.94 -25.05 32.13
C TYR A 138 37.72 -26.27 31.22
N GLU A 139 36.51 -26.86 31.24
CA GLU A 139 36.08 -27.80 30.22
C GLU A 139 35.10 -27.14 29.25
N GLY A 140 35.32 -27.33 27.95
CA GLY A 140 34.45 -26.83 26.90
C GLY A 140 34.17 -27.88 25.84
N ASN A 141 33.00 -27.79 25.26
CA ASN A 141 32.56 -28.50 24.08
C ASN A 141 32.99 -27.69 22.84
N LEU A 142 33.56 -28.32 21.80
CA LEU A 142 34.05 -27.60 20.62
C LEU A 142 32.96 -26.75 19.96
N ASN A 143 31.77 -27.33 19.77
CA ASN A 143 30.67 -26.64 19.09
C ASN A 143 30.22 -25.37 19.82
N TYR A 144 30.11 -25.43 21.13
CA TYR A 144 29.61 -24.35 21.96
C TYR A 144 30.71 -23.34 22.27
N THR A 145 31.95 -23.78 22.46
CA THR A 145 33.07 -22.85 22.69
C THR A 145 33.28 -21.93 21.48
N ILE A 146 33.34 -22.49 20.26
CA ILE A 146 33.44 -21.66 19.04
C ILE A 146 32.19 -20.81 18.87
N GLY A 147 31.01 -21.43 18.92
CA GLY A 147 29.74 -20.72 18.72
C GLY A 147 29.53 -19.56 19.69
N TYR A 148 29.80 -19.78 20.98
CA TYR A 148 29.69 -18.76 22.03
C TYR A 148 30.76 -17.68 21.87
N GLY A 149 32.03 -18.02 21.59
CA GLY A 149 33.08 -17.02 21.39
C GLY A 149 32.73 -16.05 20.26
N LYS A 150 32.30 -16.56 19.10
CA LYS A 150 31.87 -15.73 17.96
C LYS A 150 30.62 -14.90 18.28
N LEU A 151 29.62 -15.51 18.95
CA LEU A 151 28.38 -14.84 19.34
C LEU A 151 28.64 -13.69 20.34
N LEU A 152 29.37 -13.96 21.42
CA LEU A 152 29.74 -12.98 22.44
C LEU A 152 30.51 -11.80 21.83
N ARG A 153 31.44 -12.08 20.90
CA ARG A 153 32.19 -11.02 20.22
C ARG A 153 31.27 -10.06 19.47
N ASP A 154 30.30 -10.58 18.73
CA ASP A 154 29.37 -9.71 18.01
C ASP A 154 28.37 -9.01 18.94
N VAL A 155 27.82 -9.71 19.95
CA VAL A 155 26.99 -9.12 21.02
C VAL A 155 27.70 -7.92 21.65
N TYR A 156 28.97 -8.10 22.01
CA TYR A 156 29.81 -7.07 22.60
C TYR A 156 30.08 -5.92 21.62
N ASN A 157 30.38 -6.20 20.35
CA ASN A 157 30.55 -5.18 19.33
C ASN A 157 29.27 -4.35 19.11
N GLN A 158 28.09 -4.98 19.17
CA GLN A 158 26.82 -4.27 19.09
C GLN A 158 26.60 -3.40 20.34
N TRP A 159 26.93 -3.91 21.53
CA TRP A 159 26.84 -3.13 22.78
C TRP A 159 27.72 -1.88 22.73
N LEU A 160 28.94 -1.97 22.21
CA LEU A 160 29.82 -0.80 22.06
C LEU A 160 29.33 0.20 21.01
N ARG A 161 28.54 -0.25 20.03
CA ARG A 161 27.99 0.61 18.97
C ARG A 161 26.66 1.23 19.37
N SER A 162 25.92 0.64 20.30
CA SER A 162 24.73 1.27 20.85
C SER A 162 25.10 2.57 21.58
N PRO A 163 24.37 3.68 21.38
CA PRO A 163 24.70 4.92 22.07
C PRO A 163 24.67 4.73 23.60
N TYR A 164 25.65 5.32 24.31
CA TYR A 164 25.87 5.08 25.75
C TYR A 164 24.61 5.23 26.62
N LYS A 165 23.72 6.15 26.23
CA LYS A 165 22.41 6.38 26.87
C LYS A 165 21.46 5.18 26.87
N TYR A 166 21.68 4.17 26.02
CA TYR A 166 20.83 2.98 25.91
C TYR A 166 21.22 1.85 26.86
N HIS A 167 22.34 1.97 27.56
CA HIS A 167 22.78 0.98 28.57
C HIS A 167 22.26 1.32 29.98
N ASP A 168 21.52 2.43 30.12
CA ASP A 168 20.99 2.96 31.39
C ASP A 168 21.99 2.91 32.56
N GLY A 169 23.23 3.35 32.30
CA GLY A 169 24.30 3.42 33.31
C GLY A 169 24.98 2.09 33.65
N VAL A 170 24.70 1.00 32.92
CA VAL A 170 25.39 -0.30 33.10
C VAL A 170 26.78 -0.27 32.47
N GLU A 171 27.79 -0.48 33.29
CA GLU A 171 29.18 -0.58 32.85
C GLU A 171 29.44 -1.88 32.07
N LEU A 172 30.47 -1.85 31.25
CA LEU A 172 30.80 -2.95 30.35
C LEU A 172 31.16 -4.25 31.08
N ASP A 173 31.93 -4.14 32.16
CA ASP A 173 32.36 -5.31 32.94
C ASP A 173 31.17 -5.95 33.68
N ASP A 174 30.20 -5.13 34.11
CA ASP A 174 28.95 -5.60 34.70
C ASP A 174 28.10 -6.37 33.67
N PHE A 175 28.01 -5.85 32.44
CA PHE A 175 27.35 -6.54 31.33
C PHE A 175 28.02 -7.89 31.02
N LYS A 176 29.36 -7.91 30.90
CA LYS A 176 30.13 -9.15 30.71
C LYS A 176 29.86 -10.15 31.82
N GLY A 177 29.82 -9.73 33.08
CA GLY A 177 29.52 -10.59 34.22
C GLY A 177 28.16 -11.31 34.10
N LYS A 178 27.16 -10.69 33.45
CA LYS A 178 25.87 -11.37 33.18
C LYS A 178 25.96 -12.38 32.04
N MET A 179 26.87 -12.21 31.09
CA MET A 179 27.03 -13.12 29.95
C MET A 179 27.49 -14.51 30.38
N GLN A 180 28.19 -14.63 31.52
CA GLN A 180 28.54 -15.92 32.13
C GLN A 180 27.34 -16.85 32.27
N ASN A 181 26.16 -16.30 32.60
CA ASN A 181 24.95 -17.08 32.81
C ASN A 181 24.49 -17.79 31.52
N PHE A 182 24.70 -17.18 30.36
CA PHE A 182 24.26 -17.70 29.06
C PHE A 182 25.12 -18.83 28.50
N VAL A 183 26.35 -18.97 29.00
CA VAL A 183 27.39 -19.81 28.38
C VAL A 183 27.76 -21.04 29.22
N ARG A 184 27.49 -21.02 30.53
CA ARG A 184 27.79 -22.15 31.42
C ARG A 184 26.61 -23.10 31.51
N HIS A 185 26.89 -24.39 31.38
CA HIS A 185 25.86 -25.43 31.48
C HIS A 185 25.15 -25.45 32.84
N GLU A 186 25.81 -25.05 33.92
CA GLU A 186 25.23 -25.06 35.26
C GLU A 186 23.92 -24.26 35.36
N TYR A 187 23.74 -23.22 34.51
CA TYR A 187 22.55 -22.37 34.46
C TYR A 187 21.46 -22.88 33.51
N ALA A 188 21.67 -24.02 32.83
CA ALA A 188 20.68 -24.61 31.94
C ALA A 188 19.47 -25.22 32.67
N GLY A 189 19.60 -25.51 33.96
CA GLY A 189 18.57 -26.18 34.76
C GLY A 189 17.44 -25.25 35.24
N LYS A 190 16.25 -25.82 35.46
CA LYS A 190 15.04 -25.09 35.92
C LYS A 190 15.26 -24.20 37.16
N LYS A 191 16.15 -24.62 38.08
CA LYS A 191 16.45 -23.85 39.29
C LYS A 191 17.03 -22.45 39.01
N TRP A 192 17.59 -22.22 37.82
CA TRP A 192 18.21 -20.97 37.41
C TRP A 192 17.38 -20.16 36.41
N GLU A 193 16.17 -20.63 36.08
CA GLU A 193 15.33 -20.02 35.06
C GLU A 193 14.99 -18.55 35.38
N PHE A 194 14.95 -18.19 36.68
CA PHE A 194 14.73 -16.81 37.15
C PHE A 194 15.79 -15.81 36.68
N LEU A 195 17.01 -16.27 36.33
CA LEU A 195 18.07 -15.40 35.79
C LEU A 195 17.76 -14.92 34.35
N PHE A 196 16.86 -15.61 33.65
CA PHE A 196 16.51 -15.35 32.26
C PHE A 196 15.05 -14.88 32.10
N LYS A 197 14.42 -14.48 33.20
CA LYS A 197 13.06 -13.91 33.20
C LYS A 197 13.13 -12.48 33.75
N PRO A 198 12.54 -11.49 33.04
CA PRO A 198 12.37 -10.17 33.61
C PRO A 198 11.29 -10.21 34.70
N GLU A 199 11.56 -9.59 35.84
CA GLU A 199 10.59 -9.29 36.88
C GLU A 199 10.25 -7.79 36.87
N ILE A 200 9.09 -7.40 37.40
CA ILE A 200 8.63 -6.00 37.42
C ILE A 200 9.66 -5.08 38.11
N ALA A 201 10.31 -5.57 39.16
CA ALA A 201 11.37 -4.84 39.85
C ALA A 201 12.65 -4.67 39.02
N ASP A 202 12.84 -5.47 37.99
CA ASP A 202 14.03 -5.42 37.14
C ASP A 202 13.97 -4.24 36.16
N SER A 203 12.79 -3.71 35.83
CA SER A 203 12.63 -2.65 34.81
C SER A 203 12.74 -1.21 35.31
N LEU A 204 12.93 -0.98 36.62
CA LEU A 204 13.09 0.37 37.16
C LEU A 204 14.51 0.88 36.91
N THR A 205 14.63 2.10 36.38
CA THR A 205 15.94 2.77 36.31
C THR A 205 16.50 2.99 37.72
N VAL A 206 17.82 3.18 37.84
CA VAL A 206 18.46 3.47 39.13
C VAL A 206 17.80 4.66 39.84
N LYS A 207 17.45 5.72 39.10
CA LYS A 207 16.82 6.93 39.65
C LYS A 207 15.38 6.71 40.08
N GLU A 208 14.57 6.02 39.28
CA GLU A 208 13.19 5.69 39.64
C GLU A 208 13.16 4.80 40.89
N MET A 209 14.11 3.89 40.98
CA MET A 209 14.26 2.99 42.13
C MET A 209 14.69 3.72 43.40
N GLU A 210 15.64 4.67 43.32
CA GLU A 210 16.01 5.54 44.43
C GLU A 210 14.82 6.36 44.93
N ALA A 211 14.02 6.89 44.01
CA ALA A 211 12.80 7.64 44.34
C ALA A 211 11.72 6.76 44.99
N ALA A 212 11.58 5.51 44.53
CA ALA A 212 10.61 4.54 45.01
C ALA A 212 10.95 3.91 46.38
N THR A 213 12.19 4.08 46.87
CA THR A 213 12.68 3.40 48.09
C THR A 213 13.18 4.37 49.18
N GLU A 214 13.26 3.90 50.42
CA GLU A 214 13.81 4.58 51.60
C GLU A 214 14.75 3.66 52.40
N PRO A 215 15.69 4.18 53.21
CA PRO A 215 16.61 3.34 54.00
C PRO A 215 15.87 2.34 54.90
N ASN A 216 16.40 1.11 55.01
CA ASN A 216 15.92 0.14 55.98
C ASN A 216 16.54 0.46 57.35
N HIS A 217 15.72 0.62 58.37
CA HIS A 217 16.15 0.98 59.72
C HIS A 217 16.24 -0.23 60.67
N ASP A 218 16.14 -1.45 60.15
CA ASP A 218 16.26 -2.69 60.93
C ASP A 218 17.70 -2.96 61.39
N GLU A 219 17.90 -3.27 62.68
CA GLU A 219 19.22 -3.40 63.32
C GLU A 219 20.08 -4.57 62.79
N HIS A 220 19.50 -5.48 62.01
CA HIS A 220 20.18 -6.67 61.46
C HIS A 220 20.56 -6.56 59.97
N ASP A 221 20.16 -5.51 59.25
CA ASP A 221 20.56 -5.29 57.83
C ASP A 221 20.70 -3.78 57.54
N SER A 222 21.71 -3.17 58.17
CA SER A 222 21.96 -1.73 58.21
C SER A 222 22.36 -1.09 56.88
N ASN A 223 22.46 -1.87 55.80
CA ASN A 223 22.80 -1.39 54.44
C ASN A 223 21.65 -1.58 53.43
N GLY A 224 20.46 -2.01 53.87
CA GLY A 224 19.28 -2.16 53.01
C GLY A 224 18.53 -0.84 52.77
N ARG A 225 17.76 -0.78 51.68
CA ARG A 225 16.61 0.14 51.53
C ARG A 225 15.32 -0.69 51.63
N ILE A 226 14.14 -0.11 51.54
CA ILE A 226 12.85 -0.79 51.29
C ILE A 226 12.00 0.09 50.38
N PHE A 227 11.02 -0.47 49.65
CA PHE A 227 10.07 0.36 48.91
C PHE A 227 9.24 1.22 49.87
N LYS A 228 9.12 2.52 49.56
CA LYS A 228 8.27 3.44 50.30
C LYS A 228 6.85 2.92 50.30
N ARG A 229 6.15 3.08 51.43
CA ARG A 229 4.76 2.64 51.55
C ARG A 229 3.87 3.27 50.46
N SER A 230 4.04 4.57 50.21
CA SER A 230 3.31 5.29 49.16
C SER A 230 3.50 4.69 47.77
N PHE A 231 4.75 4.35 47.40
CA PHE A 231 5.04 3.70 46.12
C PHE A 231 4.33 2.34 46.01
N LEU A 232 4.36 1.52 47.07
CA LEU A 232 3.70 0.21 47.05
C LEU A 232 2.16 0.30 47.03
N ASP A 233 1.60 1.40 47.52
CA ASP A 233 0.16 1.65 47.45
C ASP A 233 -0.26 2.08 46.04
N ASP A 234 0.58 2.86 45.34
CA ASP A 234 0.39 3.23 43.94
C ASP A 234 0.73 2.07 42.96
N HIS A 235 1.60 1.16 43.37
CA HIS A 235 2.11 0.03 42.56
C HIS A 235 1.91 -1.31 43.30
N PRO A 236 0.67 -1.82 43.40
CA PRO A 236 0.35 -3.02 44.17
C PRO A 236 1.01 -4.30 43.63
N ASP A 237 1.43 -4.29 42.37
CA ASP A 237 2.19 -5.34 41.69
C ASP A 237 3.61 -5.57 42.26
N PHE A 238 4.15 -4.60 43.00
CA PHE A 238 5.40 -4.74 43.74
C PHE A 238 5.23 -5.40 45.13
N LYS A 239 4.00 -5.71 45.55
CA LYS A 239 3.71 -6.47 46.78
C LYS A 239 3.67 -7.97 46.47
N ARG A 240 4.55 -8.79 47.08
CA ARG A 240 4.43 -10.26 47.05
C ARG A 240 4.01 -10.80 48.42
N THR A 241 2.92 -11.54 48.46
CA THR A 241 2.46 -12.29 49.62
C THR A 241 2.90 -13.75 49.51
N TYR A 242 3.61 -14.25 50.52
CA TYR A 242 3.90 -15.67 50.69
C TYR A 242 3.38 -16.09 52.07
N GLY A 243 2.36 -16.95 52.09
CA GLY A 243 1.72 -17.38 53.34
C GLY A 243 1.14 -16.20 54.14
N ASP A 244 1.47 -16.17 55.42
CA ASP A 244 1.08 -15.19 56.45
C ASP A 244 1.99 -13.94 56.51
N GLY A 245 3.03 -13.84 55.66
CA GLY A 245 3.97 -12.71 55.61
C GLY A 245 3.93 -11.91 54.31
N THR A 246 3.85 -10.58 54.41
CA THR A 246 4.12 -9.67 53.28
C THR A 246 5.62 -9.52 53.11
N HIS A 247 6.16 -9.98 51.98
CA HIS A 247 7.59 -9.88 51.68
C HIS A 247 7.83 -8.75 50.68
N TYR A 248 8.76 -7.85 51.02
CA TYR A 248 9.18 -6.76 50.15
C TYR A 248 10.44 -7.16 49.38
N PHE A 249 10.58 -6.72 48.12
CA PHE A 249 11.83 -6.89 47.37
C PHE A 249 12.99 -6.21 48.09
N TYR A 250 14.07 -6.95 48.37
CA TYR A 250 15.23 -6.42 49.10
C TYR A 250 16.21 -5.64 48.19
N PRO A 251 16.50 -4.38 48.53
CA PRO A 251 17.36 -3.47 47.80
C PRO A 251 18.83 -3.84 47.54
N ARG A 252 19.45 -4.67 48.37
CA ARG A 252 20.85 -5.07 48.15
C ARG A 252 21.09 -5.84 46.83
N PHE A 253 20.02 -6.29 46.16
CA PHE A 253 20.06 -6.95 44.85
C PHE A 253 19.75 -5.99 43.67
N GLN A 254 19.59 -4.68 43.91
CA GLN A 254 19.06 -3.69 42.96
C GLN A 254 19.92 -3.39 41.75
N LEU A 255 21.18 -3.01 41.96
CA LEU A 255 22.12 -2.78 40.86
C LEU A 255 22.26 -4.07 40.05
N ALA A 256 22.32 -5.22 40.74
CA ALA A 256 22.39 -6.52 40.09
C ALA A 256 21.13 -6.89 39.28
N SER A 257 19.93 -6.47 39.73
CA SER A 257 18.65 -6.62 39.05
C SER A 257 18.53 -5.70 37.83
N HIS A 258 18.90 -4.43 37.96
CA HIS A 258 18.95 -3.49 36.84
C HIS A 258 19.94 -3.94 35.77
N ILE A 259 21.18 -4.29 36.16
CA ILE A 259 22.18 -4.86 35.25
C ILE A 259 21.64 -6.12 34.59
N LYS A 260 20.95 -7.01 35.35
CA LYS A 260 20.33 -8.22 34.80
C LYS A 260 19.30 -7.84 33.73
N TRP A 261 18.42 -6.88 34.02
CA TRP A 261 17.39 -6.44 33.09
C TRP A 261 17.97 -5.88 31.81
N VAL A 262 18.87 -4.90 31.91
CA VAL A 262 19.49 -4.27 30.74
C VAL A 262 20.21 -5.31 29.91
N ALA A 263 21.01 -6.18 30.54
CA ALA A 263 21.72 -7.25 29.84
C ALA A 263 20.76 -8.24 29.16
N LEU A 264 19.70 -8.66 29.86
CA LEU A 264 18.72 -9.61 29.34
C LEU A 264 17.92 -9.01 28.18
N THR A 265 17.45 -7.77 28.31
CA THR A 265 16.73 -7.03 27.27
C THR A 265 17.62 -6.87 26.04
N PHE A 266 18.85 -6.40 26.22
CA PHE A 266 19.80 -6.24 25.12
C PHE A 266 20.08 -7.55 24.39
N VAL A 267 20.40 -8.63 25.13
CA VAL A 267 20.68 -9.93 24.53
C VAL A 267 19.45 -10.51 23.84
N ASN A 268 18.27 -10.38 24.42
CA ASN A 268 17.03 -10.86 23.78
C ASN A 268 16.73 -10.11 22.48
N ASP A 269 16.87 -8.78 22.49
CA ASP A 269 16.68 -7.95 21.29
C ASP A 269 17.69 -8.31 20.20
N TYR A 270 18.95 -8.50 20.60
CA TYR A 270 20.01 -8.97 19.71
C TYR A 270 19.71 -10.36 19.11
N LEU A 271 19.30 -11.32 19.93
CA LEU A 271 18.99 -12.68 19.50
C LEU A 271 17.76 -12.70 18.58
N ARG A 272 16.75 -11.88 18.86
CA ARG A 272 15.57 -11.70 18.01
C ARG A 272 15.95 -11.07 16.67
N SER A 273 16.78 -10.02 16.67
CA SER A 273 17.31 -9.42 15.45
C SER A 273 18.10 -10.45 14.62
N THR A 274 18.96 -11.24 15.27
CA THR A 274 19.74 -12.30 14.61
C THR A 274 18.84 -13.37 14.02
N TYR A 275 17.80 -13.79 14.75
CA TYR A 275 16.82 -14.74 14.24
C TYR A 275 16.08 -14.20 13.01
N ASN A 276 15.63 -12.96 13.07
CA ASN A 276 14.95 -12.28 11.96
C ASN A 276 15.84 -12.23 10.71
N ILE A 277 17.13 -11.89 10.86
CA ILE A 277 18.11 -11.90 9.77
C ILE A 277 18.24 -13.30 9.16
N VAL A 278 18.37 -14.35 10.00
CA VAL A 278 18.52 -15.73 9.52
C VAL A 278 17.25 -16.24 8.84
N GLN A 279 16.06 -15.92 9.38
CA GLN A 279 14.79 -16.28 8.72
C GLN A 279 14.66 -15.61 7.36
N GLN A 280 14.96 -14.32 7.28
CA GLN A 280 14.88 -13.58 6.03
C GLN A 280 15.91 -14.08 5.00
N GLN A 281 17.15 -14.35 5.40
CA GLN A 281 18.17 -14.94 4.53
C GLN A 281 17.73 -16.30 3.98
N HIS A 282 17.13 -17.15 4.83
CA HIS A 282 16.63 -18.45 4.42
C HIS A 282 15.49 -18.32 3.40
N TYR A 283 14.55 -17.40 3.66
CA TYR A 283 13.45 -17.08 2.75
C TYR A 283 13.96 -16.61 1.37
N GLU A 284 14.86 -15.63 1.33
CA GLU A 284 15.44 -15.10 0.09
C GLU A 284 16.18 -16.19 -0.70
N HIS A 285 16.90 -17.08 -0.02
CA HIS A 285 17.58 -18.18 -0.67
C HIS A 285 16.63 -19.26 -1.18
N ASP A 286 15.52 -19.54 -0.48
CA ASP A 286 14.50 -20.46 -0.97
C ASP A 286 13.83 -19.90 -2.25
N LEU A 287 13.56 -18.58 -2.28
CA LEU A 287 13.10 -17.89 -3.49
C LEU A 287 14.09 -18.06 -4.66
N GLU A 288 15.40 -17.96 -4.42
CA GLU A 288 16.43 -18.14 -5.46
C GLU A 288 16.52 -19.59 -6.01
N LYS A 289 16.12 -20.59 -5.20
CA LYS A 289 16.24 -22.03 -5.51
C LYS A 289 15.07 -22.62 -6.29
N GLU A 290 13.92 -21.98 -6.29
CA GLU A 290 12.76 -22.46 -7.04
C GLU A 290 13.06 -22.43 -8.55
N THR A 291 13.16 -23.62 -9.15
CA THR A 291 13.78 -23.88 -10.47
C THR A 291 12.76 -24.38 -11.51
N HIS A 292 12.45 -23.52 -12.48
CA HIS A 292 12.38 -23.77 -13.93
C HIS A 292 11.97 -22.45 -14.61
N ALA A 293 12.87 -21.86 -15.42
CA ALA A 293 12.75 -20.51 -16.00
C ALA A 293 12.36 -19.45 -14.94
N ARG A 294 13.37 -18.91 -14.26
CA ARG A 294 13.16 -17.98 -13.15
C ARG A 294 12.27 -16.81 -13.59
N ALA A 295 11.26 -16.47 -12.79
CA ALA A 295 10.31 -15.41 -13.10
C ALA A 295 10.97 -14.01 -13.24
N TRP A 296 12.25 -13.89 -12.89
CA TRP A 296 13.05 -12.68 -13.02
C TRP A 296 14.11 -12.75 -14.13
N GLU A 297 14.20 -13.82 -14.90
CA GLU A 297 15.08 -13.92 -16.07
C GLU A 297 14.42 -13.32 -17.31
N THR A 298 15.21 -12.63 -18.13
CA THR A 298 14.73 -12.04 -19.38
C THR A 298 14.40 -13.10 -20.40
N LYS A 299 13.17 -13.04 -20.93
CA LYS A 299 12.74 -13.95 -21.99
C LYS A 299 13.55 -13.74 -23.27
N LYS A 300 13.94 -14.86 -23.90
CA LYS A 300 14.72 -14.86 -25.14
C LYS A 300 13.89 -14.46 -26.36
N ASP A 301 12.59 -14.75 -26.36
CA ASP A 301 11.68 -14.49 -27.49
C ASP A 301 10.40 -13.76 -27.03
N ILE A 302 10.29 -12.47 -27.35
CA ILE A 302 9.10 -11.62 -27.12
C ILE A 302 8.44 -11.32 -28.46
N ASN A 303 7.13 -11.50 -28.56
CA ASN A 303 6.40 -11.26 -29.80
C ASN A 303 6.35 -9.75 -30.13
N LYS A 304 6.20 -9.41 -31.41
CA LYS A 304 6.27 -8.02 -31.89
C LYS A 304 5.20 -7.10 -31.27
N ALA A 305 4.00 -7.61 -30.99
CA ALA A 305 2.92 -6.81 -30.41
C ALA A 305 3.22 -6.44 -28.95
N THR A 306 3.66 -7.42 -28.16
CA THR A 306 4.11 -7.25 -26.78
C THR A 306 5.33 -6.33 -26.71
N GLN A 307 6.30 -6.50 -27.62
CA GLN A 307 7.47 -5.61 -27.71
C GLN A 307 7.07 -4.16 -28.00
N GLN A 308 6.13 -3.92 -28.92
CA GLN A 308 5.65 -2.56 -29.21
C GLN A 308 4.97 -1.89 -28.01
N VAL A 309 4.24 -2.66 -27.20
CA VAL A 309 3.62 -2.14 -25.96
C VAL A 309 4.70 -1.87 -24.91
N MET A 310 5.66 -2.78 -24.75
CA MET A 310 6.82 -2.60 -23.88
C MET A 310 7.64 -1.36 -24.25
N ASP A 311 7.84 -1.07 -25.53
CA ASP A 311 8.62 0.10 -25.97
C ASP A 311 7.87 1.43 -25.76
N LYS A 312 6.52 1.40 -25.79
CA LYS A 312 5.68 2.60 -25.75
C LYS A 312 5.06 2.90 -24.38
N THR A 313 5.13 1.99 -23.43
CA THR A 313 4.49 2.16 -22.12
C THR A 313 5.01 3.40 -21.39
N THR A 314 4.09 4.09 -20.71
CA THR A 314 4.38 5.26 -19.90
C THR A 314 5.05 4.93 -18.57
N LEU A 315 5.04 3.65 -18.17
CA LEU A 315 5.63 3.16 -16.94
C LEU A 315 7.17 3.29 -16.90
N HIS A 316 7.85 3.44 -18.05
CA HIS A 316 9.30 3.72 -18.11
C HIS A 316 9.73 4.95 -17.32
N LYS A 317 8.78 5.84 -16.96
CA LYS A 317 9.02 6.98 -16.07
C LYS A 317 9.36 6.58 -14.63
N PHE A 318 9.04 5.34 -14.23
CA PHE A 318 9.12 4.89 -12.85
C PHE A 318 9.94 3.61 -12.66
N PHE A 319 10.19 2.86 -13.74
CA PHE A 319 10.93 1.60 -13.69
C PHE A 319 12.13 1.65 -14.62
N LYS A 320 13.24 1.03 -14.20
CA LYS A 320 14.49 0.96 -14.97
C LYS A 320 14.33 0.08 -16.21
N GLY A 321 13.47 -0.92 -16.12
CA GLY A 321 13.11 -1.81 -17.22
C GLY A 321 11.72 -2.38 -16.99
N ILE A 322 11.04 -2.69 -18.10
CA ILE A 322 9.71 -3.30 -18.10
C ILE A 322 9.76 -4.51 -19.01
N GLU A 323 9.27 -5.64 -18.55
CA GLU A 323 9.15 -6.86 -19.34
C GLU A 323 7.74 -7.45 -19.20
N LEU A 324 7.08 -7.64 -20.34
CA LEU A 324 5.77 -8.29 -20.43
C LEU A 324 5.96 -9.70 -21.02
N ASP A 325 5.36 -10.70 -20.38
CA ASP A 325 5.22 -12.01 -21.00
C ASP A 325 4.32 -11.94 -22.25
N ASN A 326 4.54 -12.81 -23.22
CA ASN A 326 3.67 -12.97 -24.39
C ASN A 326 2.24 -13.38 -24.00
N ASP A 327 2.10 -14.01 -22.82
CA ASP A 327 0.82 -14.45 -22.26
C ASP A 327 0.05 -13.33 -21.52
N VAL A 328 0.62 -12.13 -21.40
CA VAL A 328 -0.05 -10.98 -20.77
C VAL A 328 -1.15 -10.46 -21.70
N ASP A 329 -2.37 -10.36 -21.18
CA ASP A 329 -3.47 -9.67 -21.88
C ASP A 329 -3.16 -8.17 -21.96
N LEU A 330 -2.88 -7.69 -23.18
CA LEU A 330 -2.50 -6.29 -23.43
C LEU A 330 -3.61 -5.29 -23.08
N THR A 331 -4.88 -5.71 -23.10
CA THR A 331 -6.03 -4.87 -22.70
C THR A 331 -6.04 -4.68 -21.19
N GLN A 332 -5.78 -5.75 -20.46
CA GLN A 332 -5.66 -5.70 -19.00
C GLN A 332 -4.37 -5.00 -18.58
N PHE A 333 -3.28 -5.17 -19.33
CA PHE A 333 -2.06 -4.39 -19.13
C PHE A 333 -2.34 -2.89 -19.22
N LYS A 334 -3.21 -2.47 -20.15
CA LYS A 334 -3.57 -1.05 -20.24
C LYS A 334 -4.24 -0.54 -18.96
N ARG A 335 -5.14 -1.34 -18.36
CA ARG A 335 -5.76 -1.00 -17.07
C ARG A 335 -4.71 -0.93 -15.96
N PHE A 336 -3.86 -1.95 -15.85
CA PHE A 336 -2.76 -1.96 -14.90
C PHE A 336 -1.82 -0.75 -15.06
N GLU A 337 -1.44 -0.41 -16.30
CA GLU A 337 -0.61 0.75 -16.61
C GLU A 337 -1.28 2.02 -16.08
N ASP A 338 -2.57 2.23 -16.38
CA ASP A 338 -3.26 3.46 -16.00
C ASP A 338 -3.43 3.57 -14.48
N GLU A 339 -3.75 2.48 -13.77
CA GLU A 339 -3.80 2.46 -12.29
C GLU A 339 -2.41 2.71 -11.68
N THR A 340 -1.40 2.00 -12.18
CA THR A 340 -0.02 2.10 -11.66
C THR A 340 0.54 3.49 -11.88
N MET A 341 0.28 4.10 -13.04
CA MET A 341 0.66 5.49 -13.33
C MET A 341 0.04 6.49 -12.36
N ARG A 342 -1.20 6.26 -11.89
CA ARG A 342 -1.86 7.14 -10.91
C ARG A 342 -1.25 6.99 -9.52
N LEU A 343 -0.88 5.77 -9.15
CA LEU A 343 -0.27 5.45 -7.87
C LEU A 343 1.19 5.93 -7.79
N MET A 344 2.01 5.57 -8.80
CA MET A 344 3.46 5.84 -8.85
C MET A 344 3.83 7.33 -8.94
N LYS A 345 2.90 8.20 -9.33
CA LYS A 345 3.07 9.66 -9.23
C LYS A 345 3.23 10.15 -7.79
N ARG A 346 2.78 9.38 -6.81
CA ARG A 346 2.68 9.78 -5.40
C ARG A 346 3.46 8.86 -4.47
N LEU A 347 3.63 7.59 -4.83
CA LEU A 347 4.43 6.65 -4.04
C LEU A 347 5.89 7.14 -3.87
N PRO A 348 6.51 6.84 -2.71
CA PRO A 348 7.91 7.15 -2.47
C PRO A 348 8.79 6.46 -3.52
N LYS A 349 9.88 7.13 -3.87
CA LYS A 349 10.89 6.63 -4.79
C LYS A 349 12.21 6.52 -4.05
N ALA A 350 12.91 5.41 -4.25
CA ALA A 350 14.28 5.25 -3.79
C ALA A 350 15.27 5.59 -4.91
N LYS A 351 16.55 5.68 -4.53
CA LYS A 351 17.65 5.94 -5.47
C LYS A 351 17.78 4.82 -6.52
N ASN A 352 17.64 3.57 -6.08
CA ASN A 352 17.79 2.39 -6.94
C ASN A 352 16.44 2.04 -7.57
N VAL A 353 16.24 2.44 -8.82
CA VAL A 353 14.97 2.22 -9.53
C VAL A 353 14.78 0.73 -9.89
N PRO A 354 13.62 0.11 -9.60
CA PRO A 354 13.41 -1.32 -9.82
C PRO A 354 13.06 -1.64 -11.28
N ILE A 355 13.20 -2.93 -11.63
CA ILE A 355 12.68 -3.51 -12.89
C ILE A 355 11.29 -4.06 -12.60
N LEU A 356 10.32 -3.82 -13.48
CA LEU A 356 8.98 -4.41 -13.40
C LEU A 356 8.82 -5.53 -14.43
N ARG A 357 8.34 -6.69 -13.98
CA ARG A 357 8.04 -7.84 -14.84
C ARG A 357 6.60 -8.29 -14.61
N LEU A 358 5.82 -8.38 -15.69
CA LEU A 358 4.45 -8.91 -15.64
C LEU A 358 4.43 -10.26 -16.35
N ARG A 359 4.17 -11.34 -15.60
CA ARG A 359 4.20 -12.72 -16.13
C ARG A 359 3.47 -13.70 -15.22
N LYS A 360 3.16 -14.88 -15.73
CA LYS A 360 2.64 -15.97 -14.91
C LYS A 360 3.75 -16.52 -14.02
N LEU A 361 3.53 -16.61 -12.72
CA LEU A 361 4.50 -17.13 -11.77
C LEU A 361 4.54 -18.67 -11.70
N GLY A 362 3.75 -19.37 -12.51
CA GLY A 362 3.84 -20.82 -12.70
C GLY A 362 3.73 -21.58 -11.38
N ASN A 363 4.83 -22.24 -10.97
CA ASN A 363 4.95 -23.06 -9.76
C ASN A 363 5.04 -22.25 -8.46
N HIS A 364 5.33 -20.95 -8.51
CA HIS A 364 5.24 -20.10 -7.32
C HIS A 364 3.75 -19.86 -7.02
N LYS A 365 3.28 -20.31 -5.86
CA LYS A 365 1.90 -20.09 -5.39
C LYS A 365 1.71 -18.68 -4.82
N ALA A 366 2.23 -17.67 -5.52
CA ALA A 366 2.19 -16.28 -5.10
C ALA A 366 1.56 -15.43 -6.20
N ALA A 367 0.88 -14.34 -5.81
CA ALA A 367 0.34 -13.35 -6.75
C ALA A 367 1.40 -12.33 -7.19
N GLY A 368 2.59 -12.35 -6.59
CA GLY A 368 3.72 -11.45 -6.87
C GLY A 368 5.01 -12.00 -6.26
N LEU A 369 6.14 -11.40 -6.63
CA LEU A 369 7.45 -11.67 -6.06
C LEU A 369 8.37 -10.47 -6.23
N TYR A 370 9.00 -10.01 -5.15
CA TYR A 370 10.14 -9.11 -5.19
C TYR A 370 11.45 -9.90 -5.04
N VAL A 371 12.41 -9.65 -5.94
CA VAL A 371 13.74 -10.27 -5.93
C VAL A 371 14.79 -9.22 -5.54
N PRO A 372 15.28 -9.21 -4.29
CA PRO A 372 16.18 -8.16 -3.80
C PRO A 372 17.50 -8.06 -4.58
N SER A 373 18.13 -9.21 -4.87
CA SER A 373 19.43 -9.27 -5.58
C SER A 373 19.40 -8.67 -6.99
N LEU A 374 18.22 -8.60 -7.61
CA LEU A 374 18.01 -8.03 -8.95
C LEU A 374 17.21 -6.73 -8.94
N ASN A 375 16.80 -6.26 -7.77
CA ASN A 375 15.87 -5.15 -7.59
C ASN A 375 14.68 -5.23 -8.57
N THR A 376 14.03 -6.40 -8.62
CA THR A 376 13.02 -6.73 -9.62
C THR A 376 11.69 -7.05 -8.94
N ILE A 377 10.65 -6.31 -9.31
CA ILE A 377 9.26 -6.57 -8.94
C ILE A 377 8.64 -7.43 -10.03
N VAL A 378 8.09 -8.57 -9.64
CA VAL A 378 7.32 -9.45 -10.51
C VAL A 378 5.88 -9.50 -10.01
N VAL A 379 4.92 -9.24 -10.89
CA VAL A 379 3.49 -9.33 -10.56
C VAL A 379 2.88 -10.42 -11.43
N ASP A 380 2.15 -11.33 -10.80
CA ASP A 380 1.37 -12.33 -11.53
C ASP A 380 0.20 -11.66 -12.23
N PHE A 381 0.05 -11.94 -13.52
CA PHE A 381 -0.97 -11.30 -14.36
C PHE A 381 -2.21 -12.19 -14.59
N ARG A 382 -2.28 -13.36 -13.93
CA ARG A 382 -3.39 -14.32 -14.02
C ARG A 382 -4.63 -13.87 -13.24
N ASN A 383 -5.79 -14.39 -13.61
CA ASN A 383 -7.01 -14.24 -12.81
C ASN A 383 -6.90 -15.02 -11.49
N PRO A 384 -7.50 -14.56 -10.38
CA PRO A 384 -7.51 -15.32 -9.12
C PRO A 384 -8.03 -16.76 -9.26
N SER A 385 -8.99 -16.96 -10.18
CA SER A 385 -9.54 -18.27 -10.55
C SER A 385 -8.52 -19.24 -11.17
N GLU A 386 -7.47 -18.71 -11.81
CA GLU A 386 -6.36 -19.48 -12.38
C GLU A 386 -5.24 -19.75 -11.36
N ILE A 387 -5.26 -19.06 -10.20
CA ILE A 387 -4.25 -19.17 -9.13
C ILE A 387 -4.70 -20.15 -8.03
N HIS A 388 -5.99 -20.15 -7.66
CA HIS A 388 -6.51 -20.93 -6.51
C HIS A 388 -7.39 -22.16 -6.87
N GLY A 389 -7.59 -22.48 -8.14
CA GLY A 389 -8.49 -23.56 -8.56
C GLY A 389 -9.99 -23.23 -8.37
N ASN A 390 -10.86 -24.25 -8.42
CA ASN A 390 -12.34 -24.18 -8.58
C ASN A 390 -13.15 -23.47 -7.45
N HIS A 391 -12.56 -22.55 -6.69
CA HIS A 391 -13.24 -21.79 -5.64
C HIS A 391 -13.43 -20.30 -5.93
N ALA A 392 -13.09 -19.80 -7.12
CA ALA A 392 -13.36 -18.41 -7.48
C ALA A 392 -14.83 -18.22 -7.91
N GLU A 393 -15.49 -17.23 -7.31
CA GLU A 393 -16.81 -16.77 -7.74
C GLU A 393 -16.74 -16.22 -9.18
N LYS A 394 -17.77 -16.51 -9.99
CA LYS A 394 -17.87 -16.02 -11.37
C LYS A 394 -17.86 -14.48 -11.39
N GLY A 395 -16.75 -13.87 -11.79
CA GLY A 395 -16.68 -12.43 -12.08
C GLY A 395 -15.38 -11.72 -11.71
N GLU A 396 -14.41 -12.38 -11.08
CA GLU A 396 -13.14 -11.75 -10.71
C GLU A 396 -12.26 -11.44 -11.93
N GLN A 397 -11.90 -10.16 -12.07
CA GLN A 397 -10.93 -9.66 -13.05
C GLN A 397 -9.50 -9.79 -12.48
N ALA A 398 -8.52 -9.94 -13.36
CA ALA A 398 -7.12 -10.23 -13.04
C ALA A 398 -6.49 -9.55 -11.82
N SER A 399 -5.70 -10.32 -11.07
CA SER A 399 -5.17 -9.94 -9.77
C SER A 399 -3.78 -9.32 -9.91
N PHE A 400 -3.72 -7.99 -10.08
CA PHE A 400 -2.49 -7.21 -9.83
C PHE A 400 -2.46 -6.66 -8.41
N SER A 401 -3.28 -7.23 -7.51
CA SER A 401 -3.47 -6.77 -6.13
C SER A 401 -2.23 -6.97 -5.26
N SER A 402 -1.25 -7.74 -5.73
CA SER A 402 0.06 -7.89 -5.11
C SER A 402 0.99 -6.70 -5.38
N PHE A 403 0.69 -5.81 -6.32
CA PHE A 403 1.63 -4.75 -6.70
C PHE A 403 2.07 -3.89 -5.50
N VAL A 404 1.14 -3.46 -4.64
CA VAL A 404 1.48 -2.68 -3.44
C VAL A 404 2.29 -3.51 -2.44
N HIS A 405 2.01 -4.80 -2.30
CA HIS A 405 2.79 -5.73 -1.48
C HIS A 405 4.25 -5.79 -1.95
N GLU A 406 4.47 -6.09 -3.25
CA GLU A 406 5.80 -6.19 -3.84
C GLU A 406 6.54 -4.84 -3.83
N TYR A 407 5.80 -3.75 -4.02
CA TYR A 407 6.36 -2.42 -3.85
C TYR A 407 6.77 -2.14 -2.41
N GLY A 408 6.02 -2.68 -1.43
CA GLY A 408 6.39 -2.68 -0.01
C GLY A 408 7.73 -3.37 0.24
N HIS A 409 7.94 -4.56 -0.32
CA HIS A 409 9.25 -5.21 -0.29
C HIS A 409 10.34 -4.34 -0.94
N TYR A 410 10.08 -3.76 -2.11
CA TYR A 410 11.04 -2.85 -2.73
C TYR A 410 11.43 -1.67 -1.80
N LEU A 411 10.46 -1.04 -1.14
CA LEU A 411 10.73 0.05 -0.22
C LEU A 411 11.52 -0.39 1.02
N ASP A 412 11.23 -1.59 1.53
CA ASP A 412 11.94 -2.20 2.66
C ASP A 412 13.46 -2.21 2.44
N TYR A 413 13.91 -2.66 1.25
CA TYR A 413 15.33 -2.70 0.91
C TYR A 413 15.90 -1.34 0.50
N ASN A 414 15.14 -0.53 -0.23
CA ASN A 414 15.72 0.61 -0.94
C ASN A 414 15.56 1.97 -0.24
N LEU A 415 14.75 2.05 0.82
CA LEU A 415 14.64 3.27 1.64
C LEU A 415 15.52 3.24 2.89
N SER A 416 16.20 2.13 3.18
CA SER A 416 17.16 2.08 4.28
C SER A 416 18.29 3.08 4.08
N LYS A 417 18.65 3.80 5.15
CA LYS A 417 19.75 4.77 5.18
C LYS A 417 20.87 4.37 6.14
N ASN A 418 20.80 3.17 6.71
CA ASN A 418 21.67 2.76 7.81
C ASN A 418 23.02 2.23 7.32
N LYS A 419 24.05 2.36 8.17
CA LYS A 419 25.45 2.00 7.86
C LYS A 419 25.66 0.51 7.58
N ASP A 420 24.79 -0.34 8.09
CA ASP A 420 24.82 -1.79 7.86
C ASP A 420 23.92 -2.23 6.68
N ASP A 421 23.30 -1.27 5.97
CA ASP A 421 22.43 -1.45 4.80
C ASP A 421 21.30 -2.49 4.99
N LEU A 422 20.91 -2.70 6.26
CA LEU A 422 19.79 -3.57 6.62
C LEU A 422 18.48 -3.00 6.09
N SER A 423 17.62 -3.87 5.55
CA SER A 423 16.24 -3.51 5.19
C SER A 423 15.51 -2.91 6.40
N LEU A 424 14.54 -2.04 6.14
CA LEU A 424 13.76 -1.33 7.17
C LEU A 424 13.10 -2.30 8.19
N SER A 425 12.66 -3.46 7.73
CA SER A 425 12.04 -4.54 8.50
C SER A 425 12.98 -5.21 9.51
N LEU A 426 14.29 -5.13 9.27
CA LEU A 426 15.33 -5.67 10.16
C LEU A 426 15.86 -4.63 11.17
N GLN A 427 15.36 -3.40 11.12
CA GLN A 427 15.77 -2.33 12.03
C GLN A 427 15.04 -2.42 13.38
N PRO A 428 15.67 -1.98 14.49
CA PRO A 428 15.07 -2.03 15.83
C PRO A 428 13.68 -1.38 15.91
N GLU A 429 13.45 -0.31 15.16
CA GLU A 429 12.21 0.46 15.14
C GLU A 429 11.01 -0.35 14.65
N PHE A 430 11.23 -1.41 13.85
CA PHE A 430 10.17 -2.29 13.33
C PHE A 430 9.99 -3.58 14.17
N ALA A 431 10.92 -3.88 15.06
CA ALA A 431 10.98 -5.17 15.77
C ALA A 431 9.71 -5.47 16.60
N ASN A 432 9.12 -4.46 17.24
CA ASN A 432 7.91 -4.63 18.05
C ASN A 432 6.68 -4.98 17.19
N ILE A 433 6.62 -4.49 15.95
CA ILE A 433 5.52 -4.83 15.02
C ILE A 433 5.62 -6.32 14.67
N ILE A 434 6.82 -6.80 14.31
CA ILE A 434 7.07 -8.23 14.03
C ILE A 434 6.71 -9.09 15.24
N GLN A 435 7.14 -8.70 16.44
CA GLN A 435 6.89 -9.48 17.64
C GLN A 435 5.41 -9.64 17.94
N ASN A 436 4.67 -8.52 17.99
CA ASN A 436 3.25 -8.56 18.30
C ASN A 436 2.48 -9.32 17.22
N TYR A 437 2.80 -9.08 15.94
CA TYR A 437 2.20 -9.81 14.83
C TYR A 437 2.44 -11.32 14.90
N ALA A 438 3.70 -11.74 15.12
CA ALA A 438 4.07 -13.15 15.19
C ALA A 438 3.42 -13.85 16.40
N GLN A 439 3.23 -13.14 17.52
CA GLN A 439 2.49 -13.65 18.67
C GLN A 439 1.01 -13.86 18.32
N GLU A 440 0.38 -12.87 17.67
CA GLU A 440 -1.02 -12.96 17.26
C GLU A 440 -1.26 -14.07 16.24
N LEU A 441 -0.36 -14.29 15.28
CA LEU A 441 -0.43 -15.44 14.37
C LEU A 441 -0.51 -16.77 15.15
N ARG A 442 0.30 -16.93 16.19
CA ARG A 442 0.30 -18.15 17.03
C ARG A 442 -1.00 -18.28 17.83
N LEU A 443 -1.50 -17.18 18.41
CA LEU A 443 -2.77 -17.17 19.12
C LEU A 443 -3.95 -17.54 18.21
N ASN A 444 -3.85 -17.18 16.92
CA ASN A 444 -4.81 -17.57 15.89
C ASN A 444 -4.53 -18.95 15.27
N GLY A 445 -3.62 -19.75 15.85
CA GLY A 445 -3.38 -21.15 15.47
C GLY A 445 -2.51 -21.36 14.24
N VAL A 446 -1.84 -20.31 13.74
CA VAL A 446 -0.92 -20.43 12.59
C VAL A 446 0.38 -21.10 13.03
N ALA A 447 0.78 -22.16 12.32
CA ALA A 447 1.94 -22.98 12.67
C ALA A 447 2.68 -23.49 11.42
N GLY A 448 3.85 -24.11 11.62
CA GLY A 448 4.60 -24.76 10.55
C GLY A 448 5.12 -23.79 9.48
N LYS A 449 5.04 -24.20 8.21
CA LYS A 449 5.57 -23.43 7.08
C LYS A 449 4.85 -22.09 6.90
N ASP A 450 3.54 -22.04 7.14
CA ASP A 450 2.75 -20.81 7.02
C ASP A 450 3.18 -19.78 8.06
N TYR A 451 3.41 -20.22 9.31
CA TYR A 451 3.97 -19.36 10.35
C TYR A 451 5.35 -18.82 9.97
N THR A 452 6.24 -19.69 9.49
CA THR A 452 7.60 -19.29 9.08
C THR A 452 7.56 -18.27 7.96
N TYR A 453 6.71 -18.47 6.95
CA TYR A 453 6.54 -17.53 5.86
C TYR A 453 5.97 -16.19 6.34
N LEU A 454 4.80 -16.20 6.98
CA LEU A 454 4.11 -14.98 7.40
C LEU A 454 4.91 -14.16 8.42
N ALA A 455 5.66 -14.81 9.32
CA ALA A 455 6.49 -14.14 10.33
C ALA A 455 7.85 -13.66 9.78
N THR A 456 8.14 -13.84 8.48
CA THR A 456 9.37 -13.32 7.87
C THR A 456 9.35 -11.79 7.93
N PRO A 457 10.43 -11.11 8.36
CA PRO A 457 10.40 -9.65 8.58
C PRO A 457 9.91 -8.83 7.39
N THR A 458 10.39 -9.14 6.18
CA THR A 458 9.99 -8.41 4.96
C THR A 458 8.52 -8.67 4.58
N GLU A 459 7.98 -9.85 4.88
CA GLU A 459 6.58 -10.23 4.69
C GLU A 459 5.64 -9.49 5.67
N VAL A 460 6.07 -9.35 6.92
CA VAL A 460 5.36 -8.52 7.92
C VAL A 460 5.37 -7.06 7.49
N PHE A 461 6.50 -6.56 6.98
CA PHE A 461 6.62 -5.18 6.49
C PHE A 461 5.72 -4.90 5.29
N ALA A 462 5.73 -5.77 4.27
CA ALA A 462 4.89 -5.62 3.09
C ALA A 462 3.40 -5.62 3.46
N ARG A 463 2.92 -6.56 4.29
CA ARG A 463 1.52 -6.56 4.76
C ARG A 463 1.17 -5.35 5.63
N SER A 464 2.09 -4.92 6.49
CA SER A 464 1.92 -3.70 7.28
C SER A 464 1.79 -2.48 6.36
N PHE A 465 2.55 -2.44 5.27
CA PHE A 465 2.48 -1.37 4.28
C PHE A 465 1.16 -1.39 3.51
N GLU A 466 0.65 -2.56 3.11
CA GLU A 466 -0.69 -2.70 2.51
C GLU A 466 -1.79 -2.15 3.42
N LEU A 467 -1.75 -2.52 4.71
CA LEU A 467 -2.67 -2.00 5.72
C LEU A 467 -2.53 -0.50 5.93
N TYR A 468 -1.31 0.03 5.99
CA TYR A 468 -1.08 1.47 6.09
C TYR A 468 -1.67 2.21 4.88
N MET A 469 -1.43 1.68 3.67
CA MET A 469 -1.98 2.23 2.43
C MET A 469 -3.52 2.20 2.43
N HIS A 470 -4.13 1.14 2.95
CA HIS A 470 -5.57 1.00 3.03
C HIS A 470 -6.21 1.88 4.13
N ASP A 471 -5.75 1.75 5.38
CA ASP A 471 -6.37 2.33 6.58
C ASP A 471 -5.98 3.79 6.78
N ALA A 472 -4.69 4.11 6.67
CA ALA A 472 -4.17 5.44 7.02
C ALA A 472 -4.08 6.40 5.83
N VAL A 473 -3.80 5.87 4.63
CA VAL A 473 -3.69 6.64 3.38
C VAL A 473 -5.01 6.63 2.59
N GLY A 474 -5.91 5.67 2.82
CA GLY A 474 -7.19 5.62 2.10
C GLY A 474 -7.06 5.19 0.64
N LEU A 475 -6.02 4.43 0.28
CA LEU A 475 -5.88 3.83 -1.06
C LEU A 475 -7.01 2.84 -1.29
N ARG A 476 -7.70 2.98 -2.42
CA ARG A 476 -8.65 2.00 -2.96
C ARG A 476 -8.25 1.63 -4.39
N GLY A 477 -8.69 0.49 -4.88
CA GLY A 477 -8.46 0.03 -6.26
C GLY A 477 -7.81 -1.35 -6.34
N ASN A 478 -7.37 -1.76 -7.53
CA ASN A 478 -7.05 -3.15 -7.83
C ASN A 478 -5.57 -3.51 -7.59
N LEU A 479 -4.73 -2.53 -7.27
CA LEU A 479 -3.29 -2.71 -7.05
C LEU A 479 -2.91 -3.10 -5.62
N ASN A 480 -3.86 -3.01 -4.69
CA ASN A 480 -3.66 -3.37 -3.28
C ASN A 480 -4.53 -4.57 -2.92
N HIS A 481 -4.20 -5.23 -1.82
CA HIS A 481 -5.02 -6.32 -1.29
C HIS A 481 -6.47 -5.89 -1.04
N SER A 482 -7.42 -6.80 -1.25
CA SER A 482 -8.85 -6.53 -1.16
C SER A 482 -9.55 -7.22 0.02
N ASN A 483 -8.96 -8.28 0.59
CA ASN A 483 -9.56 -9.09 1.66
C ASN A 483 -8.76 -9.08 2.97
N TYR A 484 -8.93 -8.04 3.77
CA TYR A 484 -8.25 -7.90 5.06
C TYR A 484 -8.85 -8.74 6.20
N ASP A 485 -9.79 -9.66 5.90
CA ASP A 485 -10.38 -10.58 6.88
C ASP A 485 -9.59 -11.89 7.04
N GLN A 486 -8.53 -12.09 6.24
CA GLN A 486 -7.65 -13.25 6.37
C GLN A 486 -6.79 -13.19 7.64
N VAL A 487 -6.32 -14.35 8.11
CA VAL A 487 -5.62 -14.47 9.41
C VAL A 487 -4.35 -13.62 9.46
N GLU A 488 -3.64 -13.53 8.34
CA GLU A 488 -2.44 -12.73 8.15
C GLU A 488 -2.66 -11.22 8.24
N TYR A 489 -3.89 -10.72 8.11
CA TYR A 489 -4.24 -9.31 8.31
C TYR A 489 -4.95 -9.07 9.65
N LYS A 490 -5.69 -10.07 10.16
CA LYS A 490 -6.31 -10.04 11.50
C LYS A 490 -5.30 -10.07 12.63
N ALA A 491 -4.15 -10.74 12.43
CA ALA A 491 -3.05 -10.74 13.38
C ALA A 491 -2.45 -9.33 13.62
N PHE A 492 -2.73 -8.35 12.76
CA PHE A 492 -2.50 -6.94 13.06
C PHE A 492 -3.69 -6.36 13.84
N THR A 493 -3.66 -6.50 15.17
CA THR A 493 -4.68 -5.95 16.07
C THR A 493 -4.79 -4.42 15.94
N PRO A 494 -5.89 -3.79 16.41
CA PRO A 494 -6.03 -2.34 16.39
C PRO A 494 -4.85 -1.57 17.02
N GLU A 495 -4.25 -2.12 18.08
CA GLU A 495 -3.08 -1.56 18.76
C GLU A 495 -1.83 -1.64 17.87
N VAL A 496 -1.62 -2.79 17.20
CA VAL A 496 -0.51 -2.97 16.26
C VAL A 496 -0.69 -2.06 15.04
N ARG A 497 -1.90 -1.91 14.51
CA ARG A 497 -2.20 -0.98 13.39
C ARG A 497 -1.90 0.48 13.74
N THR A 498 -2.14 0.88 14.98
CA THR A 498 -1.75 2.21 15.47
C THR A 498 -0.22 2.37 15.47
N THR A 499 0.49 1.31 15.86
CA THR A 499 1.96 1.28 15.87
C THR A 499 2.54 1.31 14.46
N ILE A 500 1.94 0.56 13.52
CA ILE A 500 2.24 0.59 12.08
C ILE A 500 2.11 2.01 11.53
N THR A 501 1.02 2.70 11.84
CA THR A 501 0.79 4.08 11.37
C THR A 501 1.89 5.01 11.90
N LYS A 502 2.22 4.93 13.19
CA LYS A 502 3.31 5.71 13.79
C LYS A 502 4.66 5.41 13.15
N TYR A 503 4.94 4.13 12.89
CA TYR A 503 6.17 3.69 12.25
C TYR A 503 6.32 4.28 10.85
N PHE A 504 5.32 4.13 9.97
CA PHE A 504 5.41 4.65 8.60
C PHE A 504 5.43 6.18 8.54
N ASP A 505 4.75 6.86 9.48
CA ASP A 505 4.76 8.32 9.57
C ASP A 505 6.11 8.90 10.05
N GLN A 506 7.01 8.07 10.57
CA GLN A 506 8.37 8.49 10.94
C GLN A 506 9.32 8.48 9.72
N ILE A 507 8.97 7.77 8.65
CA ILE A 507 9.75 7.68 7.42
C ILE A 507 9.37 8.87 6.53
N PRO A 508 10.26 9.86 6.30
CA PRO A 508 9.90 11.11 5.60
C PRO A 508 9.31 10.89 4.21
N GLU A 509 9.86 9.93 3.47
CA GLU A 509 9.42 9.56 2.13
C GLU A 509 8.00 8.97 2.10
N ILE A 510 7.57 8.31 3.19
CA ILE A 510 6.25 7.65 3.29
C ILE A 510 5.22 8.58 3.94
N LYS A 511 5.61 9.40 4.91
CA LYS A 511 4.72 10.34 5.63
C LYS A 511 3.91 11.26 4.71
N VAL A 512 4.48 11.63 3.56
CA VAL A 512 3.82 12.50 2.58
C VAL A 512 2.55 11.87 1.98
N LEU A 513 2.44 10.54 1.99
CA LEU A 513 1.32 9.82 1.37
C LEU A 513 -0.02 10.18 2.03
N ARG A 514 -0.10 10.23 3.36
CA ARG A 514 -1.35 10.59 4.07
C ARG A 514 -1.94 11.95 3.71
N LYS A 515 -1.09 12.88 3.25
CA LYS A 515 -1.51 14.23 2.84
C LYS A 515 -1.85 14.32 1.35
N THR A 516 -1.34 13.40 0.54
CA THR A 516 -1.30 13.51 -0.92
C THR A 516 -2.08 12.42 -1.65
N LEU A 517 -2.43 11.36 -0.93
CA LEU A 517 -3.18 10.21 -1.40
C LEU A 517 -4.43 10.03 -0.53
N ASN A 518 -5.58 10.00 -1.20
CA ASN A 518 -6.86 9.45 -0.75
C ASN A 518 -7.64 9.18 -2.03
N ILE A 519 -7.18 8.17 -2.78
CA ILE A 519 -7.59 7.93 -4.16
C ILE A 519 -8.11 6.51 -4.33
N ASP A 520 -9.13 6.36 -5.17
CA ASP A 520 -9.48 5.08 -5.77
C ASP A 520 -8.74 4.99 -7.11
N THR A 521 -7.75 4.11 -7.18
CA THR A 521 -6.93 3.89 -8.37
C THR A 521 -7.68 3.13 -9.46
N SER A 522 -8.71 2.32 -9.12
CA SER A 522 -9.48 1.52 -10.07
C SER A 522 -10.50 2.31 -10.87
N ARG A 523 -11.12 3.30 -10.23
CA ARG A 523 -11.90 4.30 -10.94
C ARG A 523 -10.91 5.09 -11.78
N GLU A 524 -11.16 5.25 -13.08
CA GLU A 524 -10.59 6.38 -13.80
C GLU A 524 -10.74 7.59 -12.88
N ILE A 525 -9.61 8.01 -12.30
CA ILE A 525 -9.55 9.32 -11.74
C ILE A 525 -9.68 10.13 -13.01
N GLU A 526 -10.90 10.59 -13.30
CA GLU A 526 -11.12 11.65 -14.26
C GLU A 526 -9.97 12.62 -13.99
N PRO A 527 -9.05 12.77 -14.96
CA PRO A 527 -7.80 13.48 -14.76
C PRO A 527 -8.19 14.73 -14.04
N HIS A 528 -7.73 14.89 -12.79
CA HIS A 528 -8.19 15.92 -11.87
C HIS A 528 -8.71 17.09 -12.70
N LEU A 529 -10.03 17.25 -12.81
CA LEU A 529 -10.58 18.51 -13.25
C LEU A 529 -10.35 19.46 -12.06
N HIS A 530 -9.09 19.71 -11.70
CA HIS A 530 -8.59 21.06 -11.71
C HIS A 530 -8.72 21.56 -13.14
N ASP A 531 -9.96 21.79 -13.53
CA ASP A 531 -10.18 23.00 -14.25
C ASP A 531 -9.85 24.11 -13.23
N GLU A 532 -8.78 24.86 -13.47
CA GLU A 532 -8.38 26.02 -12.65
C GLU A 532 -9.55 26.99 -12.43
N ARG A 533 -10.59 26.90 -13.27
CA ARG A 533 -11.86 27.60 -13.19
C ARG A 533 -12.73 27.24 -11.97
N GLN A 534 -12.57 26.08 -11.31
CA GLN A 534 -13.48 25.66 -10.21
C GLN A 534 -13.50 26.59 -8.99
N ASN A 535 -12.48 27.45 -8.83
CA ASN A 535 -12.41 28.49 -7.79
C ASN A 535 -12.06 29.88 -8.36
N SER A 536 -12.26 30.11 -9.67
CA SER A 536 -11.84 31.36 -10.31
C SER A 536 -12.84 32.50 -10.02
N PRO A 537 -12.39 33.71 -9.62
CA PRO A 537 -13.24 34.88 -9.38
C PRO A 537 -14.19 35.26 -10.54
N GLU A 538 -13.94 34.72 -11.73
CA GLU A 538 -14.70 34.81 -12.97
C GLU A 538 -16.04 34.07 -12.94
N LEU A 539 -16.31 33.25 -11.92
CA LEU A 539 -17.50 32.39 -11.86
C LEU A 539 -18.36 32.60 -10.61
N ALA A 540 -17.97 33.55 -9.75
CA ALA A 540 -18.76 34.00 -8.62
C ALA A 540 -19.88 35.01 -9.00
N ASP A 541 -19.84 35.52 -10.23
CA ASP A 541 -20.70 36.61 -10.69
C ASP A 541 -21.39 36.29 -12.03
N LYS A 542 -22.65 36.73 -12.17
CA LYS A 542 -23.52 36.47 -13.33
C LYS A 542 -22.95 37.03 -14.64
N GLU A 543 -22.32 38.20 -14.62
CA GLU A 543 -21.78 38.84 -15.83
C GLU A 543 -20.53 38.11 -16.32
N LYS A 544 -19.67 37.69 -15.39
CA LYS A 544 -18.46 36.95 -15.72
C LYS A 544 -18.76 35.52 -16.18
N LEU A 545 -19.74 34.84 -15.57
CA LEU A 545 -20.25 33.55 -16.03
C LEU A 545 -20.90 33.65 -17.43
N ALA A 546 -21.63 34.75 -17.70
CA ALA A 546 -22.19 35.02 -19.01
C ALA A 546 -21.10 35.25 -20.07
N LYS A 547 -20.03 35.97 -19.73
CA LYS A 547 -18.85 36.14 -20.61
C LYS A 547 -18.19 34.79 -20.91
N PHE A 548 -17.94 33.98 -19.89
CA PHE A 548 -17.34 32.67 -20.04
C PHE A 548 -18.15 31.72 -20.94
N SER A 549 -19.47 31.72 -20.77
CA SER A 549 -20.38 30.94 -21.62
C SER A 549 -20.39 31.44 -23.08
N THR A 550 -20.22 32.75 -23.27
CA THR A 550 -20.10 33.36 -24.59
C THR A 550 -18.81 32.94 -25.28
N ASP A 551 -17.70 32.84 -24.54
CA ASP A 551 -16.42 32.38 -25.07
C ASP A 551 -16.46 30.91 -25.50
N LEU A 552 -17.11 30.04 -24.70
CA LEU A 552 -17.37 28.65 -25.07
C LEU A 552 -18.22 28.57 -26.34
N LEU A 553 -19.31 29.34 -26.40
CA LEU A 553 -20.19 29.37 -27.57
C LEU A 553 -19.45 29.83 -28.83
N HIS A 554 -18.56 30.82 -28.69
CA HIS A 554 -17.74 31.30 -29.78
C HIS A 554 -16.82 30.18 -30.31
N ARG A 555 -16.19 29.41 -29.43
CA ARG A 555 -15.35 28.25 -29.80
C ARG A 555 -16.13 27.22 -30.61
N TRP A 556 -17.33 26.86 -30.17
CA TRP A 556 -18.16 25.85 -30.83
C TRP A 556 -18.76 26.33 -32.17
N THR A 557 -18.95 27.64 -32.34
CA THR A 557 -19.49 28.22 -33.57
C THR A 557 -18.43 28.66 -34.59
N LYS A 558 -17.15 28.60 -34.22
CA LYS A 558 -16.02 28.95 -35.08
C LYS A 558 -15.87 28.00 -36.28
N GLU A 559 -15.81 26.70 -35.99
CA GLU A 559 -15.66 25.63 -36.98
C GLU A 559 -17.03 25.11 -37.40
N ILE A 560 -17.26 24.97 -38.71
CA ILE A 560 -18.57 24.54 -39.25
C ILE A 560 -19.01 23.17 -38.70
N PRO A 561 -18.15 22.12 -38.65
CA PRO A 561 -18.55 20.84 -38.07
C PRO A 561 -18.92 20.93 -36.58
N SER A 562 -18.20 21.76 -35.82
CA SER A 562 -18.50 22.00 -34.40
C SER A 562 -19.83 22.76 -34.23
N MET A 563 -20.12 23.70 -35.14
CA MET A 563 -21.37 24.44 -35.16
C MET A 563 -22.55 23.54 -35.53
N GLU A 564 -22.37 22.62 -36.47
CA GLU A 564 -23.38 21.60 -36.83
C GLU A 564 -23.69 20.66 -35.66
N ASN A 565 -22.66 20.21 -34.95
CA ASN A 565 -22.81 19.41 -33.73
C ASN A 565 -23.56 20.19 -32.62
N LEU A 566 -23.20 21.47 -32.44
CA LEU A 566 -23.88 22.35 -31.50
C LEU A 566 -25.37 22.51 -31.86
N ILE A 567 -25.68 22.80 -33.13
CA ILE A 567 -27.07 22.93 -33.63
C ILE A 567 -27.83 21.63 -33.43
N THR A 568 -27.21 20.50 -33.76
CA THR A 568 -27.81 19.17 -33.60
C THR A 568 -28.32 18.94 -32.17
N MET A 569 -27.57 19.41 -31.18
CA MET A 569 -27.85 19.19 -29.76
C MET A 569 -28.66 20.29 -29.07
N SER A 570 -28.85 21.44 -29.72
CA SER A 570 -29.43 22.62 -29.07
C SER A 570 -30.94 22.52 -28.81
N GLY A 571 -31.59 21.50 -29.36
CA GLY A 571 -33.04 21.40 -29.40
C GLY A 571 -33.78 20.93 -28.14
N ARG A 572 -33.43 21.45 -26.95
CA ARG A 572 -34.03 21.28 -25.59
C ARG A 572 -32.93 21.34 -24.52
N ARG A 573 -31.68 21.08 -24.91
CA ARG A 573 -30.55 20.85 -23.98
C ARG A 573 -29.63 22.07 -23.79
N LEU A 574 -29.63 23.05 -24.70
CA LEU A 574 -28.76 24.23 -24.63
C LEU A 574 -29.59 25.51 -24.57
N GLU A 575 -29.97 25.92 -23.36
CA GLU A 575 -30.64 27.20 -23.18
C GLU A 575 -29.61 28.33 -23.14
N LEU A 576 -29.77 29.35 -24.00
CA LEU A 576 -28.89 30.53 -24.02
C LEU A 576 -28.80 31.27 -22.68
N ALA A 577 -29.85 31.15 -21.86
CA ALA A 577 -29.95 31.78 -20.55
C ALA A 577 -29.29 30.94 -19.44
N ASN A 578 -28.81 29.73 -19.75
CA ASN A 578 -28.26 28.81 -18.78
C ASN A 578 -26.79 28.45 -19.13
N PRO A 579 -25.83 29.31 -18.71
CA PRO A 579 -24.39 29.06 -18.75
C PRO A 579 -23.96 27.61 -18.45
N THR A 580 -24.62 27.02 -17.45
CA THR A 580 -24.34 25.66 -17.00
C THR A 580 -24.60 24.62 -18.08
N LYS A 581 -25.65 24.78 -18.88
CA LYS A 581 -25.97 23.86 -19.98
C LYS A 581 -24.92 23.92 -21.10
N ILE A 582 -24.34 25.10 -21.35
CA ILE A 582 -23.25 25.27 -22.33
C ILE A 582 -21.95 24.62 -21.83
N ILE A 583 -21.63 24.78 -20.55
CA ILE A 583 -20.47 24.13 -19.91
C ILE A 583 -20.65 22.61 -19.90
N ALA A 584 -21.86 22.14 -19.55
CA ALA A 584 -22.21 20.73 -19.58
C ALA A 584 -22.03 20.11 -20.97
N PHE A 585 -22.42 20.85 -22.01
CA PHE A 585 -22.21 20.44 -23.39
C PHE A 585 -20.74 20.39 -23.78
N ASP A 586 -19.93 21.36 -23.37
CA ASP A 586 -18.47 21.33 -23.60
C ASP A 586 -17.84 20.06 -22.99
N GLN A 587 -18.37 19.60 -21.86
CA GLN A 587 -17.87 18.43 -21.13
C GLN A 587 -18.39 17.08 -21.66
N TRP A 588 -19.69 16.95 -21.96
CA TRP A 588 -20.30 15.67 -22.44
C TRP A 588 -20.35 15.52 -23.96
N GLY A 589 -20.12 16.62 -24.69
CA GLY A 589 -20.20 16.65 -26.15
C GLY A 589 -21.57 16.19 -26.68
N ILE A 590 -21.55 15.39 -27.74
CA ILE A 590 -22.73 15.00 -28.52
C ILE A 590 -23.69 14.06 -27.74
N LYS A 591 -23.25 13.48 -26.61
CA LYS A 591 -24.05 12.53 -25.81
C LYS A 591 -24.78 13.15 -24.61
N ALA A 592 -24.71 14.48 -24.43
CA ALA A 592 -25.27 15.15 -23.25
C ALA A 592 -26.77 14.85 -23.06
N PRO A 593 -27.24 14.17 -21.99
CA PRO A 593 -28.63 13.79 -21.76
C PRO A 593 -29.41 14.98 -21.21
N GLN A 594 -30.68 14.75 -20.88
CA GLN A 594 -31.38 15.70 -20.01
C GLN A 594 -30.74 15.65 -18.61
N LEU A 595 -30.48 16.83 -18.04
CA LEU A 595 -29.73 16.97 -16.80
C LEU A 595 -30.55 17.71 -15.73
N VAL A 596 -30.36 17.33 -14.47
CA VAL A 596 -30.95 17.98 -13.29
C VAL A 596 -29.87 18.20 -12.23
N SER A 597 -29.87 19.37 -11.59
CA SER A 597 -28.86 19.71 -10.59
C SER A 597 -29.09 19.02 -9.25
N GLN A 598 -28.02 18.78 -8.49
CA GLN A 598 -28.13 18.27 -7.12
C GLN A 598 -28.95 19.22 -6.25
N TYR A 599 -28.83 20.52 -6.50
CA TYR A 599 -29.64 21.53 -5.83
C TYR A 599 -31.14 21.33 -6.09
N GLU A 600 -31.57 21.19 -7.35
CA GLU A 600 -32.97 20.97 -7.72
C GLU A 600 -33.52 19.66 -7.14
N LEU A 601 -32.71 18.60 -7.18
CA LEU A 601 -33.04 17.32 -6.54
C LEU A 601 -33.25 17.49 -5.04
N HIS A 602 -32.33 18.18 -4.36
CA HIS A 602 -32.40 18.43 -2.92
C HIS A 602 -33.62 19.28 -2.54
N GLN A 603 -33.96 20.31 -3.32
CA GLN A 603 -35.17 21.12 -3.09
C GLN A 603 -36.46 20.31 -3.17
N LYS A 604 -36.45 19.19 -3.90
CA LYS A 604 -37.57 18.26 -4.02
C LYS A 604 -37.48 17.06 -3.09
N GLY A 605 -36.50 17.03 -2.19
CA GLY A 605 -36.32 15.95 -1.23
C GLY A 605 -35.65 14.68 -1.79
N ILE A 606 -35.06 14.77 -2.99
CA ILE A 606 -34.34 13.66 -3.62
C ILE A 606 -32.86 13.75 -3.26
N SER A 607 -32.32 12.72 -2.61
CA SER A 607 -30.89 12.59 -2.34
C SER A 607 -30.19 11.77 -3.42
N ALA A 608 -29.39 12.43 -4.25
CA ALA A 608 -28.62 11.77 -5.32
C ALA A 608 -27.63 10.70 -4.82
N LYS A 609 -27.22 10.77 -3.53
CA LYS A 609 -26.38 9.73 -2.89
C LYS A 609 -27.04 8.34 -2.90
N ARG A 610 -28.37 8.26 -2.98
CA ARG A 610 -29.13 7.01 -3.05
C ARG A 610 -28.92 6.28 -4.39
N PHE A 611 -28.40 6.96 -5.41
CA PHE A 611 -28.23 6.44 -6.76
C PHE A 611 -26.77 6.57 -7.21
N PRO A 612 -25.84 5.83 -6.59
CA PRO A 612 -24.40 6.00 -6.83
C PRO A 612 -23.94 5.59 -8.23
N LYS A 613 -24.78 4.88 -8.98
CA LYS A 613 -24.51 4.44 -10.36
C LYS A 613 -24.98 5.44 -11.43
N VAL A 614 -25.63 6.53 -11.03
CA VAL A 614 -26.08 7.57 -11.94
C VAL A 614 -24.91 8.50 -12.26
N GLU A 615 -24.63 8.67 -13.54
CA GLU A 615 -23.58 9.55 -14.03
C GLU A 615 -23.97 11.02 -13.80
N TYR A 616 -22.96 11.83 -13.53
CA TYR A 616 -23.11 13.27 -13.37
C TYR A 616 -21.91 14.01 -13.92
N ILE A 617 -22.09 15.30 -14.18
CA ILE A 617 -20.99 16.24 -14.44
C ILE A 617 -20.87 17.28 -13.36
N ARG A 618 -19.69 17.89 -13.30
CA ARG A 618 -19.46 19.08 -12.49
C ARG A 618 -19.78 20.33 -13.31
N ALA A 619 -20.78 21.07 -12.87
CA ALA A 619 -21.16 22.34 -13.44
C ALA A 619 -21.55 23.31 -12.32
N TYR A 620 -22.42 24.29 -12.58
CA TYR A 620 -22.88 25.28 -11.60
C TYR A 620 -24.40 25.31 -11.52
N SER A 621 -24.99 25.49 -10.35
CA SER A 621 -26.44 25.70 -10.22
C SER A 621 -26.76 27.00 -9.51
N GLN A 622 -27.84 27.65 -9.96
CA GLN A 622 -28.32 28.87 -9.33
C GLN A 622 -29.04 28.53 -8.03
N GLN A 623 -28.53 29.09 -6.94
CA GLN A 623 -29.13 28.97 -5.61
C GLN A 623 -30.29 29.97 -5.45
N LYS A 624 -31.08 29.80 -4.39
CA LYS A 624 -32.25 30.66 -4.05
C LYS A 624 -31.94 32.15 -3.94
N ASP A 625 -30.70 32.50 -3.59
CA ASP A 625 -30.21 33.88 -3.44
C ASP A 625 -29.68 34.48 -4.76
N GLY A 626 -29.76 33.72 -5.86
CA GLY A 626 -29.33 34.15 -7.19
C GLY A 626 -27.87 33.87 -7.53
N HIS A 627 -27.06 33.42 -6.56
CA HIS A 627 -25.65 33.06 -6.78
C HIS A 627 -25.52 31.71 -7.49
N TRP A 628 -24.48 31.57 -8.33
CA TRP A 628 -24.14 30.32 -8.99
C TRP A 628 -23.02 29.62 -8.22
N LEU A 629 -23.29 28.43 -7.71
CA LEU A 629 -22.31 27.62 -6.96
C LEU A 629 -21.95 26.34 -7.72
N PRO A 630 -20.74 25.79 -7.52
CA PRO A 630 -20.38 24.48 -8.05
C PRO A 630 -21.42 23.43 -7.64
N ASP A 631 -21.88 22.65 -8.62
CA ASP A 631 -22.90 21.64 -8.43
C ASP A 631 -22.67 20.42 -9.34
N ARG A 632 -23.40 19.34 -9.06
CA ARG A 632 -23.44 18.13 -9.88
C ARG A 632 -24.73 18.11 -10.67
N LEU A 633 -24.63 17.96 -11.98
CA LEU A 633 -25.79 17.72 -12.84
C LEU A 633 -25.88 16.24 -13.18
N TYR A 634 -26.98 15.60 -12.79
CA TYR A 634 -27.23 14.16 -12.96
C TYR A 634 -28.08 13.89 -14.20
N SER A 635 -27.82 12.76 -14.85
CA SER A 635 -28.59 12.27 -16.00
C SER A 635 -30.02 11.91 -15.62
N VAL A 636 -31.01 12.66 -16.13
CA VAL A 636 -32.45 12.41 -15.89
C VAL A 636 -32.89 11.03 -16.39
N PRO A 637 -32.51 10.54 -17.59
CA PRO A 637 -32.83 9.18 -18.01
C PRO A 637 -32.32 8.12 -17.02
N GLN A 638 -31.06 8.22 -16.60
CA GLN A 638 -30.49 7.27 -15.63
C GLN A 638 -31.11 7.41 -14.24
N LEU A 639 -31.51 8.61 -13.82
CA LEU A 639 -32.27 8.81 -12.60
C LEU A 639 -33.65 8.15 -12.70
N LYS A 640 -34.35 8.29 -13.84
CA LYS A 640 -35.64 7.63 -14.06
C LYS A 640 -35.49 6.10 -13.97
N ASP A 641 -34.47 5.54 -14.61
CA ASP A 641 -34.17 4.10 -14.54
C ASP A 641 -33.84 3.66 -13.10
N ALA A 642 -33.00 4.43 -12.40
CA ALA A 642 -32.61 4.14 -11.02
C ALA A 642 -33.78 4.30 -10.03
N MET A 643 -34.78 5.11 -10.37
CA MET A 643 -35.97 5.38 -9.56
C MET A 643 -37.20 4.54 -9.97
N LEU A 644 -37.07 3.56 -10.88
CA LEU A 644 -38.19 2.75 -11.38
C LEU A 644 -39.06 2.15 -10.27
N ASN A 645 -38.45 1.77 -9.14
CA ASN A 645 -39.14 1.17 -7.99
C ASN A 645 -39.44 2.18 -6.85
N ASP A 646 -39.09 3.46 -7.01
CA ASP A 646 -39.32 4.54 -6.03
C ASP A 646 -40.28 5.57 -6.62
N LYS A 647 -41.57 5.22 -6.62
CA LYS A 647 -42.65 6.02 -7.22
C LYS A 647 -42.67 7.46 -6.71
N ARG A 648 -42.38 7.69 -5.42
CA ARG A 648 -42.35 9.03 -4.83
C ARG A 648 -41.20 9.88 -5.37
N SER A 649 -39.98 9.34 -5.43
CA SER A 649 -38.84 10.07 -6.00
C SER A 649 -39.00 10.29 -7.50
N LEU A 650 -39.63 9.34 -8.20
CA LEU A 650 -39.95 9.45 -9.61
C LEU A 650 -40.99 10.56 -9.88
N ASP A 651 -42.06 10.64 -9.08
CA ASP A 651 -43.07 11.71 -9.17
C ASP A 651 -42.44 13.08 -8.85
N GLN A 652 -41.57 13.16 -7.84
CA GLN A 652 -40.83 14.37 -7.52
C GLN A 652 -39.84 14.79 -8.62
N LEU A 653 -39.21 13.81 -9.28
CA LEU A 653 -38.34 14.05 -10.44
C LEU A 653 -39.16 14.54 -11.64
N HIS A 654 -40.34 13.93 -11.89
CA HIS A 654 -41.29 14.40 -12.89
C HIS A 654 -41.74 15.84 -12.63
N GLU A 655 -41.96 16.25 -11.37
CA GLU A 655 -42.25 17.66 -11.08
C GLU A 655 -41.09 18.62 -11.40
N ILE A 656 -39.83 18.15 -11.36
CA ILE A 656 -38.67 18.94 -11.80
C ILE A 656 -38.61 19.00 -13.33
N VAL A 657 -38.90 17.86 -13.98
CA VAL A 657 -38.60 17.60 -15.39
C VAL A 657 -39.75 17.97 -16.34
N ASP A 658 -41.01 17.83 -15.91
CA ASP A 658 -42.20 17.85 -16.77
C ASP A 658 -42.92 19.20 -16.84
N ARG A 659 -42.27 20.31 -16.45
CA ARG A 659 -42.74 21.65 -16.83
C ARG A 659 -42.49 21.86 -18.33
N LYS A 660 -43.45 21.41 -19.15
CA LYS A 660 -43.71 21.66 -20.60
C LYS A 660 -43.58 20.43 -21.51
N GLY A 661 -44.74 19.79 -21.71
CA GLY A 661 -45.18 19.34 -23.04
C GLY A 661 -45.02 17.86 -23.38
N PRO A 662 -46.13 17.08 -23.45
CA PRO A 662 -46.21 15.82 -24.15
C PRO A 662 -46.51 16.08 -25.64
N SER A 663 -45.75 15.49 -26.55
CA SER A 663 -46.22 15.24 -27.93
C SER A 663 -45.35 14.18 -28.61
N THR A 664 -45.59 12.93 -28.25
CA THR A 664 -45.04 11.77 -28.96
C THR A 664 -45.80 11.55 -30.28
N GLY A 665 -45.06 11.38 -31.37
CA GLY A 665 -45.53 10.69 -32.58
C GLY A 665 -46.23 11.50 -33.68
N LYS A 666 -45.81 12.76 -33.94
CA LYS A 666 -46.41 13.60 -35.00
C LYS A 666 -45.39 14.35 -35.88
N LYS A 667 -44.26 13.71 -36.20
CA LYS A 667 -43.16 14.29 -37.00
C LYS A 667 -43.62 15.01 -38.28
N ASP A 668 -44.53 14.38 -39.04
CA ASP A 668 -45.00 14.93 -40.31
C ASP A 668 -45.84 16.20 -40.12
N ILE A 669 -46.70 16.22 -39.09
CA ILE A 669 -47.55 17.37 -38.75
C ILE A 669 -46.70 18.54 -38.24
N ILE A 670 -45.70 18.26 -37.40
CA ILE A 670 -44.78 19.29 -36.89
C ILE A 670 -43.99 19.90 -38.05
N THR A 671 -43.48 19.06 -38.95
CA THR A 671 -42.70 19.51 -40.12
C THR A 671 -43.56 20.34 -41.07
N GLU A 672 -44.83 19.98 -41.28
CA GLU A 672 -45.75 20.75 -42.13
C GLU A 672 -46.13 22.11 -41.52
N ILE A 673 -46.45 22.16 -40.21
CA ILE A 673 -46.78 23.41 -39.51
C ILE A 673 -45.57 24.36 -39.51
N VAL A 674 -44.39 23.84 -39.18
CA VAL A 674 -43.14 24.62 -39.22
C VAL A 674 -42.79 25.01 -40.66
N GLY A 675 -43.07 24.17 -41.66
CA GLY A 675 -42.87 24.47 -43.08
C GLY A 675 -43.67 25.70 -43.53
N LYS A 676 -45.01 25.64 -43.39
CA LYS A 676 -45.94 26.69 -43.82
C LYS A 676 -45.61 28.06 -43.21
N LYS A 677 -45.30 28.07 -41.90
CA LYS A 677 -44.98 29.30 -41.15
C LYS A 677 -43.82 30.11 -41.75
N PHE A 678 -42.86 29.44 -42.37
CA PHE A 678 -41.70 30.08 -42.99
C PHE A 678 -41.82 30.19 -44.52
N GLU A 679 -42.81 29.55 -45.14
CA GLU A 679 -43.19 29.78 -46.55
C GLU A 679 -43.98 31.09 -46.70
N ASP A 680 -44.85 31.40 -45.72
CA ASP A 680 -45.62 32.64 -45.70
C ASP A 680 -44.74 33.89 -45.59
N HIS A 681 -43.53 33.79 -45.01
CA HIS A 681 -42.59 34.88 -44.78
C HIS A 681 -41.17 34.49 -45.23
N PRO A 682 -40.88 34.52 -46.54
CA PRO A 682 -39.62 34.02 -47.07
C PRO A 682 -38.44 34.95 -46.76
N ALA A 683 -37.31 34.39 -46.31
CA ALA A 683 -36.06 35.12 -46.13
C ALA A 683 -35.61 35.85 -47.41
N THR A 684 -35.31 37.13 -47.26
CA THR A 684 -34.86 38.03 -48.34
C THR A 684 -33.36 38.00 -48.61
N THR A 685 -32.54 37.38 -47.74
CA THR A 685 -31.06 37.33 -47.89
C THR A 685 -30.49 35.92 -47.67
N PRO A 686 -29.32 35.57 -48.24
CA PRO A 686 -28.66 34.29 -47.97
C PRO A 686 -28.40 34.01 -46.49
N LEU A 687 -28.00 35.03 -45.71
CA LEU A 687 -27.75 34.90 -44.27
C LEU A 687 -29.02 34.66 -43.47
N THR A 688 -30.14 35.30 -43.83
CA THR A 688 -31.43 35.03 -43.19
C THR A 688 -31.96 33.65 -43.55
N ARG A 689 -31.68 33.12 -44.75
CA ARG A 689 -32.01 31.74 -45.11
C ARG A 689 -31.28 30.72 -44.25
N ILE A 690 -29.99 30.92 -43.97
CA ILE A 690 -29.22 30.05 -43.05
C ILE A 690 -29.82 30.12 -41.64
N GLN A 691 -30.14 31.31 -41.14
CA GLN A 691 -30.78 31.48 -39.83
C GLN A 691 -32.12 30.75 -39.76
N GLU A 692 -32.96 30.86 -40.79
CA GLU A 692 -34.24 30.17 -40.87
C GLU A 692 -34.06 28.65 -40.98
N HIS A 693 -33.10 28.16 -41.77
CA HIS A 693 -32.80 26.73 -41.87
C HIS A 693 -32.47 26.14 -40.49
N VAL A 694 -31.57 26.79 -39.75
CA VAL A 694 -31.24 26.39 -38.37
C VAL A 694 -32.45 26.50 -37.45
N THR A 695 -33.23 27.58 -37.55
CA THR A 695 -34.43 27.80 -36.71
C THR A 695 -35.49 26.71 -36.94
N LYS A 696 -35.78 26.38 -38.20
CA LYS A 696 -36.71 25.31 -38.58
C LYS A 696 -36.25 23.97 -38.03
N TYR A 697 -34.97 23.65 -38.20
CA TYR A 697 -34.39 22.43 -37.67
C TYR A 697 -34.59 22.34 -36.15
N LEU A 698 -34.22 23.40 -35.40
CA LEU A 698 -34.38 23.43 -33.94
C LEU A 698 -35.84 23.24 -33.53
N LEU A 699 -36.78 23.98 -34.13
CA LEU A 699 -38.21 23.84 -33.83
C LEU A 699 -38.73 22.42 -34.05
N VAL A 700 -38.29 21.74 -35.11
CA VAL A 700 -38.68 20.36 -35.39
C VAL A 700 -38.04 19.40 -34.39
N GLN A 701 -36.71 19.44 -34.21
CA GLN A 701 -35.99 18.52 -33.31
C GLN A 701 -36.48 18.61 -31.85
N ASN A 702 -36.91 19.80 -31.41
CA ASN A 702 -37.46 20.02 -30.07
C ASN A 702 -38.68 19.15 -29.75
N HIS A 703 -39.38 18.69 -30.79
CA HIS A 703 -40.65 17.96 -30.68
C HIS A 703 -40.54 16.51 -31.17
N LEU A 704 -39.36 16.07 -31.60
CA LEU A 704 -39.10 14.69 -31.99
C LEU A 704 -38.62 13.84 -30.79
N THR A 705 -39.02 12.57 -30.80
CA THR A 705 -38.45 11.55 -29.91
C THR A 705 -36.97 11.34 -30.22
N GLU A 706 -36.22 10.77 -29.27
CA GLU A 706 -34.77 10.56 -29.45
C GLU A 706 -34.45 9.67 -30.67
N GLU A 707 -35.31 8.72 -30.99
CA GLU A 707 -35.21 7.83 -32.16
C GLU A 707 -35.53 8.54 -33.50
N GLU A 708 -36.34 9.61 -33.48
CA GLU A 708 -36.75 10.35 -34.68
C GLU A 708 -35.80 11.50 -35.04
N ARG A 709 -34.91 11.89 -34.12
CA ARG A 709 -33.92 12.96 -34.29
C ARG A 709 -32.86 12.58 -35.31
N TYR A 710 -32.34 13.58 -36.01
CA TYR A 710 -31.35 13.40 -37.08
C TYR A 710 -30.35 14.54 -37.05
N PRO A 711 -29.07 14.33 -37.45
CA PRO A 711 -28.05 15.35 -37.38
C PRO A 711 -28.33 16.53 -38.32
N PHE A 712 -27.95 17.73 -37.88
CA PHE A 712 -27.98 18.92 -38.72
C PHE A 712 -26.73 19.00 -39.59
N HIS A 713 -26.92 19.29 -40.87
CA HIS A 713 -25.84 19.66 -41.78
C HIS A 713 -26.24 20.88 -42.58
N PHE A 714 -25.32 21.83 -42.69
CA PHE A 714 -25.46 22.93 -43.64
C PHE A 714 -25.35 22.38 -45.07
N LYS A 715 -26.14 22.96 -45.98
CA LYS A 715 -26.02 22.65 -47.41
C LYS A 715 -24.65 23.11 -47.94
N PRO A 716 -24.12 22.50 -49.02
CA PRO A 716 -22.81 22.89 -49.57
C PRO A 716 -22.67 24.40 -49.81
N GLU A 717 -23.70 25.04 -50.36
CA GLU A 717 -23.75 26.48 -50.60
C GLU A 717 -23.77 27.32 -49.31
N GLU A 718 -24.42 26.83 -48.25
CA GLU A 718 -24.45 27.48 -46.94
C GLU A 718 -23.09 27.38 -46.25
N ARG A 719 -22.40 26.22 -46.37
CA ARG A 719 -21.05 26.03 -45.86
C ARG A 719 -20.06 26.98 -46.51
N GLN A 720 -20.11 27.12 -47.84
CA GLN A 720 -19.25 28.06 -48.57
C GLN A 720 -19.47 29.51 -48.11
N LEU A 721 -20.73 29.90 -47.91
CA LEU A 721 -21.05 31.23 -47.38
C LEU A 721 -20.52 31.41 -45.94
N LEU A 722 -20.69 30.41 -45.07
CA LEU A 722 -20.23 30.45 -43.68
C LEU A 722 -18.70 30.52 -43.56
N LEU A 723 -17.95 29.88 -44.46
CA LEU A 723 -16.48 29.94 -44.50
C LEU A 723 -15.97 31.37 -44.77
N GLN A 724 -16.75 32.18 -45.48
CA GLN A 724 -16.40 33.57 -45.82
C GLN A 724 -16.77 34.58 -44.72
N LEU A 725 -17.46 34.15 -43.65
CA LEU A 725 -17.88 35.01 -42.55
C LEU A 725 -16.87 35.02 -41.41
N ALA A 726 -16.74 36.18 -40.75
CA ALA A 726 -16.04 36.28 -39.47
C ALA A 726 -16.67 35.36 -38.42
N ASP A 727 -15.85 34.81 -37.52
CA ASP A 727 -16.29 33.86 -36.48
C ASP A 727 -17.39 34.43 -35.59
N THR A 728 -17.33 35.73 -35.28
CA THR A 728 -18.36 36.42 -34.49
C THR A 728 -19.71 36.48 -35.20
N SER A 729 -19.73 36.50 -36.54
CA SER A 729 -20.94 36.45 -37.35
C SER A 729 -21.58 35.05 -37.32
N LYS A 730 -20.78 33.99 -37.30
CA LYS A 730 -21.27 32.59 -37.14
C LYS A 730 -21.93 32.41 -35.76
N THR A 731 -21.30 32.91 -34.70
CA THR A 731 -21.89 32.91 -33.35
C THR A 731 -23.23 33.66 -33.32
N LYS A 732 -23.31 34.84 -33.96
CA LYS A 732 -24.55 35.63 -34.04
C LYS A 732 -25.66 34.92 -34.82
N ILE A 733 -25.33 34.21 -35.90
CA ILE A 733 -26.28 33.41 -36.68
C ILE A 733 -26.91 32.33 -35.80
N PHE A 734 -26.10 31.57 -35.07
CA PHE A 734 -26.58 30.55 -34.14
C PHE A 734 -27.44 31.16 -33.03
N GLN A 735 -26.96 32.21 -32.36
CA GLN A 735 -27.69 32.89 -31.29
C GLN A 735 -29.04 33.42 -31.75
N LYS A 736 -29.11 33.99 -32.96
CA LYS A 736 -30.35 34.52 -33.51
C LYS A 736 -31.32 33.41 -33.89
N ALA A 737 -30.83 32.32 -34.47
CA ALA A 737 -31.66 31.15 -34.78
C ALA A 737 -32.27 30.54 -33.51
N LEU A 738 -31.47 30.36 -32.45
CA LEU A 738 -31.92 29.82 -31.17
C LEU A 738 -32.90 30.76 -30.43
N ARG A 739 -32.68 32.08 -30.48
CA ARG A 739 -33.66 33.06 -29.97
C ARG A 739 -34.97 33.03 -30.76
N ASN A 740 -34.89 32.88 -32.08
CA ASN A 740 -36.07 32.83 -32.94
C ASN A 740 -36.88 31.55 -32.69
N SER A 741 -36.23 30.40 -32.52
CA SER A 741 -36.93 29.15 -32.20
C SER A 741 -37.68 29.29 -30.88
N TRP A 742 -37.04 29.82 -29.83
CA TRP A 742 -37.69 30.09 -28.54
C TRP A 742 -38.89 31.02 -28.62
N LYS A 743 -38.79 32.11 -29.39
CA LYS A 743 -39.92 33.04 -29.54
C LYS A 743 -41.12 32.37 -30.20
N GLN A 744 -40.87 31.44 -31.12
CA GLN A 744 -41.92 30.77 -31.89
C GLN A 744 -42.46 29.50 -31.22
N GLU A 745 -41.71 28.90 -30.31
CA GLU A 745 -42.02 27.63 -29.64
C GLU A 745 -43.35 27.65 -28.87
N PRO A 746 -43.69 28.65 -28.02
CA PRO A 746 -44.98 28.68 -27.31
C PRO A 746 -46.21 28.80 -28.22
N GLN A 747 -46.03 29.37 -29.41
CA GLN A 747 -47.10 29.45 -30.40
C GLN A 747 -47.26 28.10 -31.10
N LEU A 748 -46.14 27.46 -31.48
CA LEU A 748 -46.12 26.12 -32.06
C LEU A 748 -46.72 25.09 -31.09
N GLU A 749 -46.39 25.13 -29.80
CA GLU A 749 -46.99 24.26 -28.77
C GLU A 749 -48.51 24.45 -28.69
N ARG A 750 -49.00 25.69 -28.77
CA ARG A 750 -50.44 25.99 -28.79
C ARG A 750 -51.12 25.45 -30.04
N GLU A 751 -50.52 25.64 -31.22
CA GLU A 751 -51.02 25.12 -32.49
C GLU A 751 -51.03 23.58 -32.52
N LEU A 752 -49.98 22.93 -31.99
CA LEU A 752 -49.91 21.48 -31.83
C LEU A 752 -50.97 20.98 -30.85
N GLN A 753 -51.16 21.63 -29.69
CA GLN A 753 -52.21 21.27 -28.74
C GLN A 753 -53.62 21.48 -29.33
N TYR A 754 -53.82 22.52 -30.13
CA TYR A 754 -55.11 22.81 -30.79
C TYR A 754 -55.41 21.80 -31.91
N GLY A 755 -54.43 21.46 -32.74
CA GLY A 755 -54.54 20.41 -33.77
C GLY A 755 -54.61 18.99 -33.21
N ILE A 756 -54.21 18.78 -31.94
CA ILE A 756 -54.44 17.54 -31.17
C ILE A 756 -55.88 17.48 -30.63
N LYS A 757 -56.45 18.61 -30.18
CA LYS A 757 -57.84 18.68 -29.67
C LYS A 757 -58.90 18.71 -30.77
N HIS A 758 -58.57 19.22 -31.94
CA HIS A 758 -59.40 19.22 -33.14
C HIS A 758 -58.60 18.65 -34.30
N PRO A 759 -58.63 17.32 -34.53
CA PRO A 759 -58.05 16.77 -35.74
C PRO A 759 -58.74 17.44 -36.94
N LEU A 760 -57.96 17.90 -37.92
CA LEU A 760 -58.48 18.35 -39.21
C LEU A 760 -59.54 17.36 -39.68
N SER A 761 -60.78 17.84 -39.84
CA SER A 761 -61.91 16.98 -40.14
C SER A 761 -61.65 16.21 -41.44
N LYS A 762 -62.15 14.98 -41.49
CA LYS A 762 -62.20 14.12 -42.67
C LYS A 762 -63.13 14.64 -43.79
N ASP A 763 -63.66 15.86 -43.69
CA ASP A 763 -64.63 16.38 -44.66
C ASP A 763 -64.04 17.49 -45.52
N LYS A 764 -63.23 17.06 -46.48
CA LYS A 764 -63.22 17.61 -47.85
C LYS A 764 -62.71 16.55 -48.83
N GLN A 765 -63.32 15.37 -48.76
CA GLN A 765 -63.50 14.56 -49.96
C GLN A 765 -64.63 15.18 -50.78
N GLN A 766 -64.27 15.99 -51.79
CA GLN A 766 -65.02 16.10 -53.04
C GLN A 766 -64.18 16.85 -54.07
N SER A 767 -63.35 16.09 -54.78
CA SER A 767 -63.09 16.23 -56.22
C SER A 767 -62.26 15.02 -56.67
N PRO A 768 -62.86 14.03 -57.33
CA PRO A 768 -62.18 12.82 -57.77
C PRO A 768 -61.44 13.12 -59.08
N GLN A 769 -60.22 13.68 -59.01
CA GLN A 769 -59.38 13.82 -60.21
C GLN A 769 -57.85 13.92 -59.96
N LEU A 770 -57.35 13.73 -58.73
CA LEU A 770 -55.90 13.82 -58.45
C LEU A 770 -55.25 12.56 -57.85
N ASN A 771 -55.99 11.46 -57.68
CA ASN A 771 -55.45 10.21 -57.13
C ASN A 771 -54.71 9.34 -58.16
N ASP A 772 -54.80 9.66 -59.45
CA ASP A 772 -54.07 8.95 -60.51
C ASP A 772 -52.68 9.55 -60.81
N GLN A 773 -52.32 10.71 -60.23
CA GLN A 773 -51.01 11.34 -60.43
C GLN A 773 -50.00 11.09 -59.28
N LEU A 774 -50.47 10.76 -58.07
CA LEU A 774 -49.61 10.46 -56.91
C LEU A 774 -49.15 9.00 -56.86
N SER A 775 -49.94 8.08 -57.42
CA SER A 775 -49.57 6.67 -57.58
C SER A 775 -48.58 6.43 -58.73
N LEU A 776 -48.45 7.37 -59.67
CA LEU A 776 -47.48 7.31 -60.77
C LEU A 776 -46.07 7.82 -60.37
N ASN A 777 -45.97 8.81 -59.47
CA ASN A 777 -44.67 9.36 -59.04
C ASN A 777 -43.96 8.49 -57.98
N LEU A 778 -44.70 7.72 -57.18
CA LEU A 778 -44.12 6.77 -56.21
C LEU A 778 -43.57 5.48 -56.85
N ARG A 779 -43.95 5.16 -58.09
CA ARG A 779 -43.34 4.07 -58.87
C ARG A 779 -42.05 4.47 -59.59
N ASN A 780 -41.81 5.76 -59.83
CA ASN A 780 -40.61 6.24 -60.54
C ASN A 780 -39.43 6.61 -59.63
N GLN A 781 -39.64 6.78 -58.31
CA GLN A 781 -38.52 7.04 -57.36
C GLN A 781 -37.90 5.78 -56.73
N ARG A 782 -38.44 4.58 -56.96
CA ARG A 782 -37.82 3.30 -56.56
C ARG A 782 -36.93 2.66 -57.65
N ARG A 783 -36.60 3.38 -58.72
CA ARG A 783 -35.69 2.92 -59.78
C ARG A 783 -34.36 3.68 -59.90
N GLU A 784 -34.03 4.59 -58.98
CA GLU A 784 -32.71 5.26 -58.98
C GLU A 784 -32.00 5.35 -57.61
N ARG A 785 -32.42 4.61 -56.57
CA ARG A 785 -31.59 4.29 -55.40
C ARG A 785 -31.93 2.93 -54.81
#